data_AF-A0A6N1DV30-F1
#
_entry.id   AF-A0A6N1DV30-F1
#
_cell.length_a   1.000
_cell.length_b   1.000
_cell.length_c   1.000
_cell.angle_alpha   90.00
_cell.angle_beta   90.00
_cell.angle_gamma   90.00
#
_symmetry.space_group_name_H-M   'P 1'
#
loop_
_entity.id
_entity.type
_entity.pdbx_description
1 polymer ?
#
loop_
_entity_poly.entity_id
_entity_poly.type
_entity_poly.pdbx_seq_one_letter_code
_entity_poly.pdbx_strand_id
1 'polypeptide(L)'
;MQKSSKNNTVFAFKKIQKSVFDYFRPKFIDINGQKVIKKFPWLFALTALVSLIIIILLFIKIKPDFQNSNSFVKLIANFFKFNTNAVIGSKTDITIADTTLQSLKLLWQTISYSVLGTILGIFLGIPIALLSSKNFIKTPWIYGPMRAFMSVLRTIPPIVYAYIIYFILSPSLVATLSIAIFVASLMAKWLYEDLDTYDVSSYYGLQAIGNNKWNAFKKSILPYLIKRIVSYGFYSFEMVVRFAAILSIIGISTIGQLMADEYAVPNNFAHLSIAIWILVIFMVILEVFTFLVKKWILEYSAKHPKIDEGLDFKAKLEQLKKQKPKNIYIKIIVSIIVFSLFIASLFSVEFKTTGPEGFAYFNEGVKNLLHPNWSVFKWNSGDNPIILGTEALAIAVLASIIGLIFSLFFGILASKKVTGSYLSLLFKFIIITLRAIPPFTYALIFLLWQKDSIIWAGTLALGIHSIGMLAKLINESVDKIDDKVFQSLDSLGVSTWTKIRVGIIKEILPQTLSNFLYRIEINFKSTVVIGAVGACDYGYQITVYSVDIRYWSILSSYLIFTIVLLLIIEQISNILRKKIMNGYFLEENVFLKKYFRTRTLVKSLALSNINNTVFMFDNRISKYNISKFNNELLNQFYFENKIKFNQYKVLKNKWSSESSIIYKELKTLKKEAFLSVWKENKNLKIWSWSKRIKLALQASDKVSSKYFENKSIESRKYAS
;
A
#
# COMPACT_ATOMS: atom_id res chain seq x y z
N MET A 1 53.15 -15.78 -52.68
CA MET A 1 51.92 -16.59 -52.82
C MET A 1 52.08 -17.86 -52.00
N GLN A 2 51.04 -18.17 -51.22
CA GLN A 2 50.64 -19.50 -50.73
C GLN A 2 51.62 -20.33 -49.89
N LYS A 3 51.18 -20.57 -48.64
CA LYS A 3 51.73 -21.37 -47.55
C LYS A 3 52.53 -20.49 -46.58
N SER A 4 52.05 -20.16 -45.39
CA SER A 4 51.07 -20.81 -44.53
C SER A 4 50.91 -19.83 -43.34
N SER A 5 49.93 -18.93 -43.23
CA SER A 5 48.46 -19.06 -43.30
C SER A 5 47.84 -20.14 -42.40
N LYS A 6 48.63 -20.87 -41.59
CA LYS A 6 48.12 -21.84 -40.61
C LYS A 6 48.41 -21.49 -39.14
N ASN A 7 49.28 -20.51 -38.86
CA ASN A 7 49.56 -20.07 -37.48
C ASN A 7 48.77 -18.84 -37.00
N ASN A 8 48.11 -18.10 -37.91
CA ASN A 8 47.29 -16.94 -37.52
C ASN A 8 45.82 -17.27 -37.24
N THR A 9 45.34 -18.48 -37.56
CA THR A 9 43.98 -18.92 -37.22
C THR A 9 43.88 -19.46 -35.80
N VAL A 10 44.94 -20.07 -35.25
CA VAL A 10 44.96 -20.57 -33.86
C VAL A 10 45.17 -19.43 -32.85
N PHE A 11 45.92 -18.38 -33.20
CA PHE A 11 46.05 -17.19 -32.36
C PHE A 11 44.81 -16.30 -32.38
N ALA A 12 44.08 -16.27 -33.50
CA ALA A 12 42.77 -15.60 -33.58
C ALA A 12 41.69 -16.36 -32.77
N PHE A 13 41.72 -17.70 -32.74
CA PHE A 13 40.74 -18.48 -31.97
C PHE A 13 40.89 -18.31 -30.46
N LYS A 14 42.13 -18.26 -29.92
CA LYS A 14 42.35 -17.97 -28.48
C LYS A 14 41.99 -16.52 -28.11
N LYS A 15 42.15 -15.56 -29.01
CA LYS A 15 41.77 -14.16 -28.78
C LYS A 15 40.26 -13.95 -28.84
N ILE A 16 39.56 -14.70 -29.69
CA ILE A 16 38.09 -14.74 -29.77
C ILE A 16 37.49 -15.49 -28.58
N GLN A 17 38.11 -16.58 -28.12
CA GLN A 17 37.67 -17.31 -26.93
C GLN A 17 37.84 -16.46 -25.66
N LYS A 18 38.90 -15.64 -25.58
CA LYS A 18 39.12 -14.67 -24.48
C LYS A 18 38.17 -13.47 -24.56
N SER A 19 37.84 -12.97 -25.77
CA SER A 19 36.83 -11.91 -25.92
C SER A 19 35.38 -12.38 -25.71
N VAL A 20 35.10 -13.66 -25.91
CA VAL A 20 33.79 -14.28 -25.60
C VAL A 20 33.67 -14.58 -24.10
N PHE A 21 34.77 -14.94 -23.42
CA PHE A 21 34.78 -15.08 -21.95
C PHE A 21 34.67 -13.74 -21.21
N ASP A 22 35.27 -12.66 -21.74
CA ASP A 22 35.18 -11.31 -21.16
C ASP A 22 33.85 -10.59 -21.48
N TYR A 23 33.06 -11.08 -22.45
CA TYR A 23 31.71 -10.57 -22.72
C TYR A 23 30.70 -10.97 -21.61
N PHE A 24 30.98 -12.01 -20.83
CA PHE A 24 30.15 -12.48 -19.72
C PHE A 24 30.59 -11.98 -18.32
N ARG A 25 31.60 -11.12 -18.22
CA ARG A 25 31.94 -10.45 -16.95
C ARG A 25 32.19 -8.95 -17.14
N PRO A 26 31.16 -8.12 -17.02
CA PRO A 26 31.39 -6.70 -16.90
C PRO A 26 31.78 -6.37 -15.46
N LYS A 27 33.07 -6.08 -15.25
CA LYS A 27 33.51 -5.28 -14.10
C LYS A 27 33.02 -3.85 -14.31
N PHE A 28 32.01 -3.45 -13.55
CA PHE A 28 31.60 -2.06 -13.42
C PHE A 28 32.20 -1.50 -12.13
N ILE A 29 33.10 -0.53 -12.27
CA ILE A 29 33.50 0.36 -11.18
C ILE A 29 32.91 1.72 -11.53
N ASP A 30 32.07 2.23 -10.64
CA ASP A 30 31.59 3.62 -10.60
C ASP A 30 32.21 4.29 -9.36
N ILE A 31 32.43 5.60 -9.42
CA ILE A 31 33.29 6.40 -8.52
C ILE A 31 32.76 6.45 -7.06
N ASN A 32 31.58 5.87 -6.76
CA ASN A 32 30.98 5.85 -5.42
C ASN A 32 30.61 4.45 -4.87
N GLY A 33 31.22 3.36 -5.37
CA GLY A 33 31.17 2.05 -4.68
C GLY A 33 29.79 1.36 -4.57
N GLN A 34 28.76 1.82 -5.29
CA GLN A 34 27.46 1.13 -5.34
C GLN A 34 27.41 0.13 -6.51
N LYS A 35 27.07 -1.14 -6.20
CA LYS A 35 26.89 -2.23 -7.17
C LYS A 35 25.74 -1.91 -8.14
N VAL A 36 26.06 -1.63 -9.40
CA VAL A 36 25.07 -1.61 -10.48
C VAL A 36 24.81 -3.05 -10.94
N ILE A 37 23.67 -3.62 -10.52
CA ILE A 37 23.21 -4.91 -11.03
C ILE A 37 22.75 -4.70 -12.48
N LYS A 38 23.42 -5.33 -13.44
CA LYS A 38 22.93 -5.42 -14.82
C LYS A 38 21.60 -6.17 -14.81
N LYS A 39 20.50 -5.47 -15.12
CA LYS A 39 19.20 -6.09 -15.33
C LYS A 39 19.11 -6.60 -16.75
N PHE A 40 18.79 -7.88 -16.89
CA PHE A 40 18.52 -8.53 -18.16
C PHE A 40 17.04 -8.35 -18.51
N PRO A 41 16.67 -7.56 -19.54
CA PRO A 41 15.26 -7.31 -19.89
C PRO A 41 14.51 -8.59 -20.27
N TRP A 42 15.22 -9.60 -20.80
CA TRP A 42 14.66 -10.92 -21.09
C TRP A 42 14.20 -11.64 -19.82
N LEU A 43 14.82 -11.38 -18.66
CA LEU A 43 14.42 -11.99 -17.40
C LEU A 43 13.06 -11.46 -16.96
N PHE A 44 12.77 -10.17 -17.17
CA PHE A 44 11.44 -9.61 -16.93
C PHE A 44 10.40 -10.22 -17.87
N ALA A 45 10.70 -10.29 -19.18
CA ALA A 45 9.82 -10.92 -20.17
C ALA A 45 9.57 -12.40 -19.87
N LEU A 46 10.60 -13.14 -19.45
CA LEU A 46 10.51 -14.54 -19.03
C LEU A 46 9.69 -14.67 -17.75
N THR A 47 9.88 -13.82 -16.74
CA THR A 47 9.03 -13.84 -15.54
C THR A 47 7.58 -13.51 -15.84
N ALA A 48 7.32 -12.58 -16.76
CA ALA A 48 5.97 -12.25 -17.21
C ALA A 48 5.32 -13.42 -17.94
N LEU A 49 6.07 -14.07 -18.85
CA LEU A 49 5.60 -15.25 -19.59
C LEU A 49 5.32 -16.43 -18.65
N VAL A 50 6.23 -16.72 -17.72
CA VAL A 50 6.02 -17.77 -16.70
C VAL A 50 4.80 -17.43 -15.83
N SER A 51 4.65 -16.17 -15.41
CA SER A 51 3.47 -15.76 -14.63
C SER A 51 2.17 -15.91 -15.42
N LEU A 52 2.17 -15.61 -16.72
CA LEU A 52 1.03 -15.80 -17.61
C LEU A 52 0.68 -17.28 -17.75
N ILE A 53 1.68 -18.16 -17.94
CA ILE A 53 1.48 -19.60 -17.98
C ILE A 53 0.87 -20.10 -16.67
N ILE A 54 1.40 -19.67 -15.52
CA ILE A 54 0.85 -20.05 -14.20
C ILE A 54 -0.61 -19.61 -14.09
N ILE A 55 -0.94 -18.39 -14.52
CA ILE A 55 -2.33 -17.90 -14.52
C ILE A 55 -3.22 -18.79 -15.39
N ILE A 56 -2.78 -19.12 -16.60
CA ILE A 56 -3.52 -20.00 -17.52
C ILE A 56 -3.73 -21.38 -16.88
N LEU A 57 -2.68 -21.96 -16.29
CA LEU A 57 -2.77 -23.25 -15.59
C LEU A 57 -3.76 -23.20 -14.41
N LEU A 58 -3.78 -22.09 -13.66
CA LEU A 58 -4.75 -21.89 -12.58
C LEU A 58 -6.19 -21.81 -13.11
N PHE A 59 -6.42 -21.08 -14.21
CA PHE A 59 -7.73 -21.01 -14.86
C PHE A 59 -8.19 -22.38 -15.39
N ILE A 60 -7.28 -23.15 -15.99
CA ILE A 60 -7.58 -24.52 -16.44
C ILE A 60 -7.94 -25.42 -15.25
N LYS A 61 -7.19 -25.33 -14.14
CA LYS A 61 -7.46 -26.12 -12.93
C LYS A 61 -8.83 -25.78 -12.31
N ILE A 62 -9.18 -24.50 -12.27
CA ILE A 62 -10.40 -24.02 -11.59
C ILE A 62 -11.67 -24.22 -12.44
N LYS A 63 -11.54 -24.39 -13.76
CA LYS A 63 -12.67 -24.63 -14.69
C LYS A 63 -13.80 -23.60 -14.49
N PRO A 64 -13.61 -22.34 -14.90
CA PRO A 64 -14.60 -21.30 -14.68
C PRO A 64 -15.92 -21.66 -15.38
N ASP A 65 -16.99 -21.71 -14.60
CA ASP A 65 -18.35 -22.01 -15.06
C ASP A 65 -19.21 -20.74 -15.10
N PHE A 66 -19.90 -20.53 -16.22
CA PHE A 66 -20.80 -19.41 -16.47
C PHE A 66 -22.16 -19.85 -17.03
N GLN A 67 -22.45 -21.16 -17.03
CA GLN A 67 -23.61 -21.73 -17.75
C GLN A 67 -24.96 -21.18 -17.26
N ASN A 68 -25.11 -20.83 -15.97
CA ASN A 68 -26.37 -20.36 -15.40
C ASN A 68 -26.50 -18.82 -15.33
N SER A 69 -25.82 -18.08 -16.22
CA SER A 69 -25.80 -16.61 -16.24
C SER A 69 -27.18 -15.95 -16.28
N ASN A 70 -28.13 -16.52 -17.03
CA ASN A 70 -29.49 -15.98 -17.13
C ASN A 70 -30.26 -16.08 -15.80
N SER A 71 -30.12 -17.19 -15.07
CA SER A 71 -30.74 -17.36 -13.75
C SER A 71 -30.11 -16.40 -12.72
N PHE A 72 -28.80 -16.17 -12.83
CA PHE A 72 -28.10 -15.21 -11.98
C PHE A 72 -28.52 -13.76 -12.20
N VAL A 73 -28.73 -13.35 -13.45
CA VAL A 73 -29.30 -12.01 -13.73
C VAL A 73 -30.69 -11.87 -13.12
N LYS A 74 -31.52 -12.92 -13.16
CA LYS A 74 -32.83 -12.92 -12.47
C LYS A 74 -32.70 -12.85 -10.94
N LEU A 75 -31.73 -13.56 -10.35
CA LEU A 75 -31.42 -13.47 -8.92
C LEU A 75 -30.99 -12.05 -8.52
N ILE A 76 -30.10 -11.43 -9.29
CA ILE A 76 -29.71 -10.03 -9.08
C ILE A 76 -30.91 -9.10 -9.24
N ALA A 77 -31.79 -9.31 -10.23
CA ALA A 77 -32.99 -8.50 -10.38
C ALA A 77 -33.93 -8.64 -9.16
N ASN A 78 -34.04 -9.83 -8.58
CA ASN A 78 -34.81 -10.07 -7.36
C ASN A 78 -34.14 -9.48 -6.10
N PHE A 79 -32.81 -9.31 -6.09
CA PHE A 79 -32.09 -8.65 -5.00
C PHE A 79 -32.60 -7.23 -4.71
N PHE A 80 -33.04 -6.52 -5.75
CA PHE A 80 -33.55 -5.15 -5.66
C PHE A 80 -35.07 -5.06 -5.52
N LYS A 81 -35.79 -6.19 -5.46
CA LYS A 81 -37.23 -6.23 -5.23
C LYS A 81 -37.49 -6.43 -3.73
N PHE A 82 -38.01 -5.41 -3.06
CA PHE A 82 -38.22 -5.46 -1.61
C PHE A 82 -39.63 -5.90 -1.20
N ASN A 83 -40.61 -6.01 -2.13
CA ASN A 83 -42.04 -6.15 -1.81
C ASN A 83 -42.59 -7.59 -1.75
N THR A 84 -41.75 -8.62 -1.61
CA THR A 84 -42.21 -10.03 -1.58
C THR A 84 -42.21 -10.58 -0.16
N ASN A 85 -43.27 -11.26 0.27
CA ASN A 85 -43.28 -12.01 1.54
C ASN A 85 -42.35 -13.23 1.42
N ALA A 86 -41.61 -13.56 2.49
CA ALA A 86 -40.80 -14.78 2.56
C ALA A 86 -41.59 -15.94 3.18
N VAL A 87 -41.34 -17.13 2.62
CA VAL A 87 -41.81 -18.40 3.16
C VAL A 87 -40.62 -19.13 3.77
N ILE A 88 -40.63 -19.35 5.08
CA ILE A 88 -39.57 -20.07 5.80
C ILE A 88 -40.20 -21.16 6.68
N GLY A 89 -39.93 -22.42 6.35
CA GLY A 89 -40.50 -23.55 7.06
C GLY A 89 -42.04 -23.51 7.06
N SER A 90 -42.66 -23.51 8.23
CA SER A 90 -44.12 -23.45 8.42
C SER A 90 -44.68 -22.02 8.49
N LYS A 91 -43.84 -20.97 8.49
CA LYS A 91 -44.29 -19.58 8.51
C LYS A 91 -44.32 -19.04 7.09
N THR A 92 -45.52 -18.73 6.60
CA THR A 92 -45.77 -18.37 5.20
C THR A 92 -45.78 -16.86 4.92
N ASP A 93 -45.87 -16.01 5.95
CA ASP A 93 -46.00 -14.55 5.80
C ASP A 93 -45.03 -13.76 6.70
N ILE A 94 -43.72 -13.92 6.47
CA ILE A 94 -42.74 -13.07 7.12
C ILE A 94 -42.71 -11.74 6.37
N THR A 95 -43.03 -10.65 7.07
CA THR A 95 -43.01 -9.32 6.47
C THR A 95 -41.58 -8.76 6.39
N ILE A 96 -41.39 -7.76 5.53
CA ILE A 96 -40.14 -6.98 5.44
C ILE A 96 -39.79 -6.36 6.81
N ALA A 97 -40.81 -5.90 7.55
CA ALA A 97 -40.63 -5.28 8.87
C ALA A 97 -40.09 -6.29 9.89
N ASP A 98 -40.59 -7.53 9.90
CA ASP A 98 -40.09 -8.57 10.79
C ASP A 98 -38.63 -8.91 10.48
N THR A 99 -38.30 -8.99 9.19
CA THR A 99 -36.93 -9.29 8.73
C THR A 99 -35.97 -8.16 9.08
N THR A 100 -36.38 -6.91 8.92
CA THR A 100 -35.55 -5.74 9.30
C THR A 100 -35.33 -5.70 10.81
N LEU A 101 -36.36 -5.98 11.63
CA LEU A 101 -36.24 -6.03 13.09
C LEU A 101 -35.32 -7.17 13.55
N GLN A 102 -35.49 -8.37 12.99
CA GLN A 102 -34.62 -9.52 13.26
C GLN A 102 -33.17 -9.21 12.84
N SER A 103 -32.97 -8.59 11.67
CA SER A 103 -31.66 -8.16 11.19
C SER A 103 -30.99 -7.17 12.15
N LEU A 104 -31.74 -6.20 12.69
CA LEU A 104 -31.21 -5.22 13.66
C LEU A 104 -30.83 -5.90 14.99
N LYS A 105 -31.64 -6.85 15.47
CA LYS A 105 -31.33 -7.63 16.69
C LYS A 105 -30.06 -8.46 16.52
N LEU A 106 -29.92 -9.15 15.39
CA LEU A 106 -28.74 -9.95 15.08
C LEU A 106 -27.50 -9.08 14.78
N LEU A 107 -27.69 -7.90 14.20
CA LEU A 107 -26.64 -6.90 14.05
C LEU A 107 -26.12 -6.45 15.42
N TRP A 108 -27.00 -6.20 16.39
CA TRP A 108 -26.60 -5.83 17.75
C TRP A 108 -25.76 -6.92 18.43
N GLN A 109 -26.11 -8.20 18.27
CA GLN A 109 -25.29 -9.31 18.77
C GLN A 109 -23.91 -9.33 18.09
N THR A 110 -23.89 -9.15 16.77
CA THR A 110 -22.65 -9.07 15.97
C THR A 110 -21.74 -7.95 16.47
N ILE A 111 -22.31 -6.76 16.74
CA ILE A 111 -21.59 -5.61 17.30
C ILE A 111 -21.08 -5.93 18.71
N SER A 112 -21.94 -6.48 19.56
CA SER A 112 -21.63 -6.76 20.97
C SER A 112 -20.43 -7.71 21.11
N TYR A 113 -20.45 -8.85 20.38
CA TYR A 113 -19.36 -9.82 20.39
C TYR A 113 -18.07 -9.21 19.82
N SER A 114 -18.20 -8.37 18.79
CA SER A 114 -17.06 -7.70 18.15
C SER A 114 -16.40 -6.66 19.06
N VAL A 115 -17.19 -5.86 19.79
CA VAL A 115 -16.68 -4.84 20.71
C VAL A 115 -15.94 -5.50 21.88
N LEU A 116 -16.59 -6.46 22.56
CA LEU A 116 -15.98 -7.15 23.69
C LEU A 116 -14.75 -7.96 23.28
N GLY A 117 -14.86 -8.73 22.21
CA GLY A 117 -13.74 -9.53 21.71
C GLY A 117 -12.57 -8.64 21.30
N THR A 118 -12.82 -7.49 20.67
CA THR A 118 -11.74 -6.55 20.33
C THR A 118 -11.08 -5.98 21.57
N ILE A 119 -11.83 -5.52 22.57
CA ILE A 119 -11.27 -4.93 23.79
C ILE A 119 -10.45 -5.96 24.58
N LEU A 120 -10.98 -7.18 24.76
CA LEU A 120 -10.28 -8.27 25.41
C LEU A 120 -9.01 -8.66 24.63
N GLY A 121 -9.12 -8.76 23.30
CA GLY A 121 -7.98 -9.08 22.44
C GLY A 121 -6.88 -8.02 22.50
N ILE A 122 -7.23 -6.73 22.56
CA ILE A 122 -6.26 -5.64 22.75
C ILE A 122 -5.58 -5.78 24.11
N PHE A 123 -6.36 -6.00 25.16
CA PHE A 123 -5.85 -6.17 26.52
C PHE A 123 -4.85 -7.32 26.63
N LEU A 124 -5.15 -8.47 26.01
CA LEU A 124 -4.24 -9.62 25.96
C LEU A 124 -3.06 -9.42 25.02
N GLY A 125 -3.27 -8.74 23.89
CA GLY A 125 -2.25 -8.52 22.86
C GLY A 125 -1.13 -7.57 23.28
N ILE A 126 -1.40 -6.59 24.15
CA ILE A 126 -0.39 -5.60 24.60
C ILE A 126 0.75 -6.26 25.41
N PRO A 127 0.48 -7.04 26.48
CA PRO A 127 1.53 -7.75 27.21
C PRO A 127 2.34 -8.68 26.29
N ILE A 128 1.66 -9.45 25.44
CA ILE A 128 2.29 -10.37 24.50
C ILE A 128 3.21 -9.62 23.52
N ALA A 129 2.79 -8.45 23.02
CA ALA A 129 3.61 -7.62 22.15
C ALA A 129 4.91 -7.17 22.84
N LEU A 130 4.81 -6.73 24.10
CA LEU A 130 5.96 -6.30 24.89
C LEU A 130 6.92 -7.47 25.14
N LEU A 131 6.40 -8.68 25.41
CA LEU A 131 7.22 -9.88 25.56
C LEU A 131 7.87 -10.34 24.24
N SER A 132 7.23 -10.03 23.11
CA SER A 132 7.69 -10.40 21.78
C SER A 132 8.70 -9.42 21.18
N SER A 133 8.88 -8.22 21.71
CA SER A 133 9.78 -7.21 21.12
C SER A 133 11.24 -7.42 21.53
N LYS A 134 12.14 -7.37 20.54
CA LYS A 134 13.60 -7.48 20.74
C LYS A 134 14.20 -6.28 21.46
N ASN A 135 13.56 -5.12 21.31
CA ASN A 135 14.01 -3.87 21.95
C ASN A 135 13.75 -3.88 23.47
N PHE A 136 12.73 -4.62 23.92
CA PHE A 136 12.35 -4.72 25.32
C PHE A 136 12.95 -5.95 25.99
N ILE A 137 12.74 -7.12 25.38
CA ILE A 137 13.29 -8.37 25.86
C ILE A 137 14.49 -8.73 25.01
N LYS A 138 15.68 -8.56 25.59
CA LYS A 138 16.95 -8.91 24.92
C LYS A 138 17.17 -10.42 24.85
N THR A 139 16.48 -11.22 25.67
CA THR A 139 16.65 -12.66 25.75
C THR A 139 15.97 -13.37 24.56
N PRO A 140 16.72 -13.99 23.62
CA PRO A 140 16.17 -14.62 22.43
C PRO A 140 15.24 -15.80 22.73
N TRP A 141 15.48 -16.48 23.85
CA TRP A 141 14.67 -17.60 24.33
C TRP A 141 13.30 -17.21 24.85
N ILE A 142 13.01 -15.92 25.03
CA ILE A 142 11.69 -15.43 25.45
C ILE A 142 10.94 -14.88 24.24
N TYR A 143 11.53 -13.91 23.54
CA TYR A 143 10.83 -13.26 22.42
C TYR A 143 10.66 -14.20 21.22
N GLY A 144 11.59 -15.13 20.98
CA GLY A 144 11.55 -16.06 19.86
C GLY A 144 10.36 -17.02 19.95
N PRO A 145 10.25 -17.80 21.05
CA PRO A 145 9.10 -18.67 21.28
C PRO A 145 7.78 -17.91 21.34
N MET A 146 7.73 -16.72 21.95
CA MET A 146 6.51 -15.91 21.96
C MET A 146 6.06 -15.53 20.54
N ARG A 147 6.99 -15.12 19.66
CA ARG A 147 6.68 -14.86 18.25
C ARG A 147 6.18 -16.11 17.52
N ALA A 148 6.80 -17.26 17.78
CA ALA A 148 6.40 -18.53 17.17
C ALA A 148 4.98 -18.92 17.61
N PHE A 149 4.69 -18.85 18.91
CA PHE A 149 3.38 -19.09 19.50
C PHE A 149 2.31 -18.17 18.89
N MET A 150 2.58 -16.86 18.79
CA MET A 150 1.65 -15.93 18.14
C MET A 150 1.47 -16.19 16.65
N SER A 151 2.51 -16.65 15.96
CA SER A 151 2.41 -17.03 14.56
C SER A 151 1.50 -18.24 14.35
N VAL A 152 1.57 -19.23 15.24
CA VAL A 152 0.66 -20.39 15.26
C VAL A 152 -0.77 -19.92 15.54
N LEU A 153 -0.98 -19.12 16.59
CA LEU A 153 -2.32 -18.62 16.92
C LEU A 153 -2.96 -17.80 15.79
N ARG A 154 -2.17 -17.04 15.06
CA ARG A 154 -2.64 -16.24 13.93
C ARG A 154 -2.98 -17.09 12.70
N THR A 155 -2.44 -18.30 12.62
CA THR A 155 -2.62 -19.17 11.46
C THR A 155 -3.99 -19.84 11.48
N ILE A 156 -4.46 -20.26 12.66
CA ILE A 156 -5.74 -20.91 12.82
C ILE A 156 -6.88 -19.89 12.60
N PRO A 157 -7.84 -20.17 11.70
CA PRO A 157 -8.98 -19.29 11.47
C PRO A 157 -9.87 -19.12 12.71
N PRO A 158 -10.51 -17.95 12.92
CA PRO A 158 -11.37 -17.70 14.08
C PRO A 158 -12.50 -18.71 14.29
N ILE A 159 -13.07 -19.22 13.20
CA ILE A 159 -14.16 -20.21 13.24
C ILE A 159 -13.71 -21.54 13.89
N VAL A 160 -12.44 -21.92 13.70
CA VAL A 160 -11.88 -23.14 14.30
C VAL A 160 -11.72 -22.96 15.81
N TYR A 161 -11.27 -21.79 16.27
CA TYR A 161 -11.27 -21.49 17.72
C TYR A 161 -12.65 -21.60 18.32
N ALA A 162 -13.64 -21.11 17.59
CA ALA A 162 -15.02 -21.13 18.05
C ALA A 162 -15.53 -22.56 18.21
N TYR A 163 -15.29 -23.46 17.24
CA TYR A 163 -15.61 -24.89 17.40
C TYR A 163 -14.87 -25.55 18.57
N ILE A 164 -13.58 -25.27 18.74
CA ILE A 164 -12.77 -25.88 19.81
C ILE A 164 -13.32 -25.53 21.20
N ILE A 165 -13.71 -24.27 21.43
CA ILE A 165 -14.20 -23.81 22.74
C ILE A 165 -15.72 -23.94 22.91
N TYR A 166 -16.46 -24.29 21.83
CA TYR A 166 -17.92 -24.41 21.83
C TYR A 166 -18.44 -25.38 22.89
N PHE A 167 -17.70 -26.45 23.17
CA PHE A 167 -18.11 -27.50 24.10
C PHE A 167 -18.09 -27.07 25.58
N ILE A 168 -17.37 -26.00 25.93
CA ILE A 168 -17.17 -25.59 27.32
C ILE A 168 -17.98 -24.33 27.68
N LEU A 169 -18.32 -23.51 26.69
CA LEU A 169 -18.79 -22.14 26.93
C LEU A 169 -20.10 -21.86 26.20
N SER A 170 -20.86 -20.89 26.70
CA SER A 170 -22.08 -20.41 26.01
C SER A 170 -21.76 -19.87 24.60
N PRO A 171 -22.67 -19.98 23.62
CA PRO A 171 -22.44 -19.50 22.25
C PRO A 171 -22.00 -18.04 22.15
N SER A 172 -22.55 -17.15 22.98
CA SER A 172 -22.16 -15.73 23.03
C SER A 172 -20.72 -15.53 23.56
N LEU A 173 -20.30 -16.33 24.53
CA LEU A 173 -18.96 -16.24 25.11
C LEU A 173 -17.92 -16.88 24.18
N VAL A 174 -18.27 -17.98 23.51
CA VAL A 174 -17.48 -18.59 22.43
C VAL A 174 -17.18 -17.59 21.34
N ALA A 175 -18.20 -16.86 20.86
CA ALA A 175 -18.02 -15.81 19.85
C ALA A 175 -17.00 -14.75 20.30
N THR A 176 -17.21 -14.24 21.51
CA THR A 176 -16.40 -13.18 22.11
C THR A 176 -14.94 -13.60 22.30
N LEU A 177 -14.69 -14.81 22.82
CA LEU A 177 -13.32 -15.30 23.07
C LEU A 177 -12.59 -15.71 21.80
N SER A 178 -13.27 -16.30 20.83
CA SER A 178 -12.67 -16.64 19.53
C SER A 178 -12.17 -15.40 18.82
N ILE A 179 -12.98 -14.33 18.85
CA ILE A 179 -12.59 -13.00 18.38
C ILE A 179 -11.42 -12.45 19.20
N ALA A 180 -11.46 -12.56 20.53
CA ALA A 180 -10.41 -12.04 21.40
C ALA A 180 -9.05 -12.69 21.14
N ILE A 181 -9.00 -14.02 21.00
CA ILE A 181 -7.78 -14.76 20.66
C ILE A 181 -7.22 -14.29 19.31
N PHE A 182 -8.10 -14.16 18.31
CA PHE A 182 -7.71 -13.67 16.99
C PHE A 182 -7.16 -12.24 17.04
N VAL A 183 -7.87 -11.31 17.70
CA VAL A 183 -7.43 -9.91 17.85
C VAL A 183 -6.13 -9.81 18.66
N ALA A 184 -5.97 -10.60 19.72
CA ALA A 184 -4.73 -10.65 20.49
C ALA A 184 -3.55 -11.05 19.61
N SER A 185 -3.75 -12.01 18.69
CA SER A 185 -2.72 -12.43 17.74
C SER A 185 -2.31 -11.36 16.73
N LEU A 186 -3.28 -10.61 16.20
CA LEU A 186 -3.01 -9.50 15.29
C LEU A 186 -2.35 -8.32 16.01
N MET A 187 -2.89 -7.95 17.17
CA MET A 187 -2.41 -6.83 17.97
C MET A 187 -0.98 -7.08 18.46
N ALA A 188 -0.70 -8.29 18.95
CA ALA A 188 0.65 -8.69 19.35
C ALA A 188 1.64 -8.48 18.20
N LYS A 189 1.28 -8.95 16.99
CA LYS A 189 2.15 -8.86 15.81
C LYS A 189 2.43 -7.43 15.40
N TRP A 190 1.38 -6.63 15.18
CA TRP A 190 1.55 -5.25 14.73
C TRP A 190 2.29 -4.40 15.75
N LEU A 191 2.02 -4.58 17.05
CA LEU A 191 2.69 -3.81 18.09
C LEU A 191 4.16 -4.23 18.27
N TYR A 192 4.51 -5.51 18.25
CA TYR A 192 5.93 -5.88 18.42
C TYR A 192 6.77 -5.42 17.22
N GLU A 193 6.21 -5.43 16.00
CA GLU A 193 6.91 -4.95 14.79
C GLU A 193 7.15 -3.44 14.88
N ASP A 194 6.13 -2.67 15.28
CA ASP A 194 6.28 -1.24 15.55
C ASP A 194 7.32 -0.97 16.65
N LEU A 195 7.28 -1.73 17.75
CA LEU A 195 8.23 -1.61 18.86
C LEU A 195 9.67 -1.94 18.46
N ASP A 196 9.88 -2.92 17.58
CA ASP A 196 11.20 -3.27 17.05
C ASP A 196 11.78 -2.16 16.15
N THR A 197 10.90 -1.39 15.48
CA THR A 197 11.31 -0.26 14.62
C THR A 197 11.42 1.08 15.35
N TYR A 198 10.87 1.19 16.56
CA TYR A 198 10.87 2.42 17.34
C TYR A 198 12.29 2.81 17.81
N ASP A 199 12.65 4.09 17.65
CA ASP A 199 13.92 4.62 18.13
C ASP A 199 13.91 4.79 19.66
N VAL A 200 14.68 3.94 20.34
CA VAL A 200 14.82 3.89 21.80
C VAL A 200 15.75 4.98 22.35
N SER A 201 16.35 5.83 21.52
CA SER A 201 17.24 6.93 21.95
C SER A 201 16.60 7.83 23.03
N SER A 202 15.35 8.22 22.81
CA SER A 202 14.58 9.07 23.73
C SER A 202 14.31 8.38 25.07
N TYR A 203 14.16 7.06 25.07
CA TYR A 203 13.98 6.28 26.29
C TYR A 203 15.27 6.23 27.12
N TYR A 204 16.42 5.94 26.49
CA TYR A 204 17.70 5.91 27.18
C TYR A 204 18.16 7.29 27.65
N GLY A 205 17.87 8.35 26.88
CA GLY A 205 18.13 9.74 27.31
C GLY A 205 17.38 10.11 28.60
N LEU A 206 16.12 9.69 28.73
CA LEU A 206 15.35 9.91 29.96
C LEU A 206 15.91 9.12 31.15
N GLN A 207 16.43 7.91 30.93
CA GLN A 207 17.11 7.13 31.97
C GLN A 207 18.42 7.77 32.42
N ALA A 208 19.19 8.33 31.49
CA ALA A 208 20.44 9.03 31.79
C ALA A 208 20.21 10.29 32.65
N ILE A 209 19.04 10.93 32.54
CA ILE A 209 18.61 12.06 33.39
C ILE A 209 18.14 11.59 34.78
N GLY A 210 18.18 10.28 35.07
CA GLY A 210 17.80 9.71 36.37
C GLY A 210 16.34 9.26 36.47
N ASN A 211 15.57 9.22 35.36
CA ASN A 211 14.22 8.65 35.43
C ASN A 211 14.28 7.13 35.57
N ASN A 212 13.40 6.58 36.42
CA ASN A 212 13.20 5.14 36.49
C ASN A 212 12.66 4.56 35.16
N LYS A 213 12.83 3.24 34.96
CA LYS A 213 12.44 2.56 33.71
C LYS A 213 10.98 2.77 33.34
N TRP A 214 10.09 2.80 34.33
CA TRP A 214 8.66 2.97 34.13
C TRP A 214 8.28 4.40 33.71
N ASN A 215 8.88 5.41 34.33
CA ASN A 215 8.63 6.82 34.01
C ASN A 215 9.23 7.18 32.64
N ALA A 216 10.41 6.63 32.32
CA ALA A 216 10.97 6.73 30.99
C ALA A 216 10.03 6.11 29.94
N PHE A 217 9.51 4.90 30.19
CA PHE A 217 8.54 4.23 29.32
C PHE A 217 7.24 5.03 29.13
N LYS A 218 6.66 5.52 30.23
CA LYS A 218 5.42 6.30 30.24
C LYS A 218 5.55 7.60 29.43
N LYS A 219 6.73 8.21 29.42
CA LYS A 219 6.98 9.50 28.74
C LYS A 219 7.45 9.36 27.29
N SER A 220 8.23 8.33 26.93
CA SER A 220 8.73 8.16 25.56
C SER A 220 7.88 7.21 24.71
N ILE A 221 7.66 5.99 25.20
CA ILE A 221 7.11 4.88 24.41
C ILE A 221 5.59 4.83 24.50
N LEU A 222 5.02 4.94 25.70
CA LEU A 222 3.58 4.80 25.90
C LEU A 222 2.74 5.77 25.03
N PRO A 223 3.11 7.05 24.85
CA PRO A 223 2.36 7.96 23.99
C PRO A 223 2.38 7.55 22.51
N TYR A 224 3.48 6.95 22.06
CA TYR A 224 3.58 6.37 20.72
C TYR A 224 2.70 5.12 20.60
N LEU A 225 2.81 4.19 21.57
CA LEU A 225 2.01 2.96 21.62
C LEU A 225 0.51 3.23 21.65
N ILE A 226 0.02 4.16 22.47
CA ILE A 226 -1.42 4.47 22.56
C ILE A 226 -1.98 4.85 21.18
N LYS A 227 -1.24 5.65 20.40
CA LYS A 227 -1.67 6.04 19.04
C LYS A 227 -1.77 4.81 18.12
N ARG A 228 -0.84 3.86 18.24
CA ARG A 228 -0.84 2.61 17.46
C ARG A 228 -1.96 1.68 17.92
N ILE A 229 -2.10 1.46 19.22
CA ILE A 229 -3.16 0.63 19.83
C ILE A 229 -4.54 1.10 19.39
N VAL A 230 -4.83 2.41 19.47
CA VAL A 230 -6.13 2.95 19.03
C VAL A 230 -6.32 2.76 17.52
N SER A 231 -5.29 3.01 16.72
CA SER A 231 -5.38 2.87 15.26
C SER A 231 -5.62 1.42 14.84
N TYR A 232 -4.86 0.49 15.41
CA TYR A 232 -5.00 -0.94 15.19
C TYR A 232 -6.29 -1.50 15.77
N GLY A 233 -6.74 -1.00 16.92
CA GLY A 233 -7.99 -1.42 17.54
C GLY A 233 -9.20 -1.16 16.65
N PHE A 234 -9.32 0.03 16.06
CA PHE A 234 -10.39 0.33 15.11
C PHE A 234 -10.31 -0.50 13.82
N TYR A 235 -9.09 -0.73 13.32
CA TYR A 235 -8.88 -1.58 12.16
C TYR A 235 -9.26 -3.05 12.44
N SER A 236 -8.88 -3.58 13.60
CA SER A 236 -9.28 -4.90 14.07
C SER A 236 -10.79 -4.98 14.28
N PHE A 237 -11.41 -3.98 14.89
CA PHE A 237 -12.86 -3.95 15.11
C PHE A 237 -13.64 -4.04 13.80
N GLU A 238 -13.27 -3.23 12.81
CA GLU A 238 -13.88 -3.26 11.47
C GLU A 238 -13.75 -4.65 10.81
N MET A 239 -12.60 -5.28 10.96
CA MET A 239 -12.34 -6.62 10.45
C MET A 239 -13.17 -7.69 11.17
N VAL A 240 -13.24 -7.59 12.49
CA VAL A 240 -13.92 -8.54 13.37
C VAL A 240 -15.43 -8.52 13.18
N VAL A 241 -16.06 -7.36 12.91
CA VAL A 241 -17.49 -7.30 12.60
C VAL A 241 -17.85 -8.24 11.44
N ARG A 242 -16.99 -8.30 10.40
CA ARG A 242 -17.20 -9.21 9.26
C ARG A 242 -16.99 -10.68 9.66
N PHE A 243 -16.03 -10.93 10.55
CA PHE A 243 -15.80 -12.27 11.09
C PHE A 243 -16.91 -12.74 12.02
N ALA A 244 -17.51 -11.85 12.81
CA ALA A 244 -18.62 -12.19 13.68
C ALA A 244 -19.83 -12.68 12.87
N ALA A 245 -20.10 -12.11 11.69
CA ALA A 245 -21.14 -12.62 10.80
C ALA A 245 -20.92 -14.09 10.38
N ILE A 246 -19.67 -14.54 10.24
CA ILE A 246 -19.33 -15.92 9.85
C ILE A 246 -19.64 -16.93 10.96
N LEU A 247 -19.62 -16.51 12.23
CA LEU A 247 -19.88 -17.39 13.38
C LEU A 247 -21.31 -17.96 13.38
N SER A 248 -22.23 -17.40 12.58
CA SER A 248 -23.55 -18.00 12.35
C SER A 248 -23.52 -19.44 11.85
N ILE A 249 -22.53 -19.80 11.02
CA ILE A 249 -22.42 -21.15 10.45
C ILE A 249 -22.24 -22.22 11.53
N ILE A 250 -21.69 -21.83 12.69
CA ILE A 250 -21.47 -22.74 13.81
C ILE A 250 -22.61 -22.72 14.83
N GLY A 251 -23.75 -22.12 14.48
CA GLY A 251 -24.93 -22.01 15.34
C GLY A 251 -24.88 -20.84 16.33
N ILE A 252 -23.97 -19.87 16.17
CA ILE A 252 -23.95 -18.65 17.00
C ILE A 252 -24.83 -17.57 16.37
N SER A 253 -25.85 -17.13 17.10
CA SER A 253 -26.76 -16.07 16.65
C SER A 253 -26.02 -14.77 16.33
N THR A 254 -25.96 -14.44 15.04
CA THR A 254 -25.35 -13.22 14.47
C THR A 254 -26.07 -12.88 13.17
N ILE A 255 -25.78 -11.71 12.57
CA ILE A 255 -26.44 -11.28 11.33
C ILE A 255 -26.23 -12.24 10.15
N GLY A 256 -25.15 -13.03 10.18
CA GLY A 256 -24.91 -14.04 9.14
C GLY A 256 -25.89 -15.21 9.16
N GLN A 257 -26.66 -15.42 10.24
CA GLN A 257 -27.68 -16.48 10.31
C GLN A 257 -28.74 -16.29 9.21
N LEU A 258 -29.11 -15.04 8.96
CA LEU A 258 -30.03 -14.68 7.88
C LEU A 258 -29.41 -14.94 6.49
N MET A 259 -28.08 -14.97 6.41
CA MET A 259 -27.35 -15.18 5.16
C MET A 259 -27.06 -16.64 4.86
N ALA A 260 -26.87 -17.48 5.89
CA ALA A 260 -26.46 -18.88 5.73
C ALA A 260 -27.65 -19.83 5.54
N ASP A 261 -28.66 -19.78 6.41
CA ASP A 261 -29.67 -20.87 6.51
C ASP A 261 -31.11 -20.42 6.19
N GLU A 262 -31.51 -19.20 6.56
CA GLU A 262 -32.94 -18.80 6.51
C GLU A 262 -33.39 -18.25 5.12
N TYR A 263 -32.52 -17.52 4.41
CA TYR A 263 -32.91 -16.75 3.22
C TYR A 263 -32.04 -16.98 1.97
N ALA A 264 -31.05 -17.87 2.02
CA ALA A 264 -30.17 -18.22 0.89
C ALA A 264 -30.84 -19.12 -0.18
N VAL A 265 -32.15 -18.95 -0.38
CA VAL A 265 -32.98 -19.72 -1.33
C VAL A 265 -33.46 -18.75 -2.41
N PRO A 266 -33.54 -19.15 -3.71
CA PRO A 266 -33.94 -18.27 -4.80
C PRO A 266 -35.24 -17.48 -4.57
N ASN A 267 -36.21 -18.07 -3.87
CA ASN A 267 -37.51 -17.46 -3.58
C ASN A 267 -37.45 -16.38 -2.49
N ASN A 268 -36.48 -16.47 -1.58
CA ASN A 268 -36.34 -15.59 -0.41
C ASN A 268 -35.23 -14.55 -0.58
N PHE A 269 -34.68 -14.40 -1.79
CA PHE A 269 -33.51 -13.56 -2.08
C PHE A 269 -33.74 -12.06 -1.77
N ALA A 270 -35.00 -11.61 -1.82
CA ALA A 270 -35.40 -10.26 -1.40
C ALA A 270 -35.14 -10.00 0.10
N HIS A 271 -35.38 -10.99 0.95
CA HIS A 271 -35.14 -10.87 2.38
C HIS A 271 -33.65 -11.00 2.73
N LEU A 272 -32.91 -11.81 1.98
CA LEU A 272 -31.45 -11.85 2.05
C LEU A 272 -30.85 -10.47 1.73
N SER A 273 -31.40 -9.75 0.75
CA SER A 273 -30.89 -8.42 0.37
C SER A 273 -31.05 -7.41 1.50
N ILE A 274 -32.15 -7.47 2.27
CA ILE A 274 -32.36 -6.61 3.45
C ILE A 274 -31.23 -6.79 4.47
N ALA A 275 -30.91 -8.03 4.84
CA ALA A 275 -29.85 -8.32 5.81
C ALA A 275 -28.48 -7.81 5.31
N ILE A 276 -28.20 -8.00 4.02
CA ILE A 276 -26.96 -7.51 3.38
C ILE A 276 -26.92 -5.97 3.37
N TRP A 277 -28.01 -5.30 3.01
CA TRP A 277 -28.07 -3.84 3.00
C TRP A 277 -27.90 -3.23 4.39
N ILE A 278 -28.53 -3.82 5.42
CA ILE A 278 -28.33 -3.39 6.81
C ILE A 278 -26.86 -3.52 7.21
N LEU A 279 -26.22 -4.65 6.86
CA LEU A 279 -24.79 -4.84 7.11
C LEU A 279 -23.93 -3.84 6.35
N VAL A 280 -24.21 -3.58 5.07
CA VAL A 280 -23.48 -2.59 4.25
C VAL A 280 -23.62 -1.19 4.83
N ILE A 281 -24.84 -0.77 5.20
CA ILE A 281 -25.10 0.53 5.82
C ILE A 281 -24.33 0.65 7.13
N PHE A 282 -24.37 -0.37 7.99
CA PHE A 282 -23.61 -0.39 9.23
C PHE A 282 -22.10 -0.26 8.97
N MET A 283 -21.55 -1.00 8.00
CA MET A 283 -20.13 -0.95 7.66
C MET A 283 -19.71 0.41 7.09
N VAL A 284 -20.57 1.06 6.29
CA VAL A 284 -20.35 2.44 5.82
C VAL A 284 -20.31 3.40 7.01
N ILE A 285 -21.27 3.31 7.93
CA ILE A 285 -21.29 4.13 9.17
C ILE A 285 -20.02 3.90 9.97
N LEU A 286 -19.60 2.65 10.12
CA LEU A 286 -18.39 2.27 10.86
C LEU A 286 -17.11 2.82 10.21
N GLU A 287 -17.02 2.80 8.89
CA GLU A 287 -15.85 3.35 8.18
C GLU A 287 -15.81 4.89 8.29
N VAL A 288 -16.95 5.57 8.17
CA VAL A 288 -17.06 7.01 8.41
C VAL A 288 -16.67 7.35 9.85
N PHE A 289 -17.17 6.60 10.82
CA PHE A 289 -16.82 6.75 12.22
C PHE A 289 -15.31 6.57 12.44
N THR A 290 -14.72 5.52 11.88
CA THR A 290 -13.28 5.26 11.97
C THR A 290 -12.45 6.38 11.33
N PHE A 291 -12.89 6.91 10.19
CA PHE A 291 -12.26 8.06 9.54
C PHE A 291 -12.30 9.31 10.44
N LEU A 292 -13.46 9.61 11.04
CA LEU A 292 -13.60 10.72 11.98
C LEU A 292 -12.67 10.53 13.20
N VAL A 293 -12.66 9.34 13.80
CA VAL A 293 -11.76 9.03 14.91
C VAL A 293 -10.30 9.26 14.51
N LYS A 294 -9.85 8.74 13.37
CA LYS A 294 -8.47 8.96 12.89
C LYS A 294 -8.16 10.45 12.73
N LYS A 295 -9.02 11.20 12.05
CA LYS A 295 -8.83 12.62 11.77
C LYS A 295 -8.79 13.49 13.04
N TRP A 296 -9.67 13.23 14.00
CA TRP A 296 -9.86 14.10 15.16
C TRP A 296 -9.05 13.66 16.40
N ILE A 297 -8.77 12.36 16.55
CA ILE A 297 -8.08 11.79 17.72
C ILE A 297 -6.60 11.49 17.44
N LEU A 298 -6.26 10.92 16.27
CA LEU A 298 -4.92 10.40 15.96
C LEU A 298 -4.07 11.34 15.11
N GLU A 299 -4.65 11.95 14.06
CA GLU A 299 -3.98 12.88 13.14
C GLU A 299 -3.85 14.29 13.72
N TYR A 300 -3.41 14.39 14.99
CA TYR A 300 -2.75 15.61 15.41
C TYR A 300 -1.35 15.64 14.77
N SER A 301 -1.31 15.99 13.49
CA SER A 301 -0.15 16.73 13.00
C SER A 301 -0.14 17.99 13.85
N ALA A 302 0.90 18.16 14.66
CA ALA A 302 1.18 19.45 15.23
C ALA A 302 1.31 20.38 14.02
N LYS A 303 0.24 21.11 13.68
CA LYS A 303 0.43 22.41 13.04
C LYS A 303 1.46 23.06 13.94
N HIS A 304 2.66 23.32 13.41
CA HIS A 304 3.66 24.07 14.15
C HIS A 304 2.90 25.18 14.85
N PRO A 305 2.94 25.24 16.19
CA PRO A 305 2.19 26.24 16.91
C PRO A 305 2.52 27.55 16.22
N LYS A 306 1.49 28.28 15.80
CA LYS A 306 1.69 29.57 15.14
C LYS A 306 2.26 30.47 16.23
N ILE A 307 3.59 30.49 16.32
CA ILE A 307 4.37 31.29 17.22
C ILE A 307 4.88 32.43 16.37
N ASP A 308 4.62 33.65 16.79
CA ASP A 308 5.28 34.79 16.20
C ASP A 308 6.75 34.78 16.68
N GLU A 309 7.70 34.54 15.77
CA GLU A 309 9.11 34.37 16.14
C GLU A 309 9.72 35.65 16.75
N GLY A 310 9.10 36.82 16.50
CA GLY A 310 9.49 38.11 17.07
C GLY A 310 9.06 38.39 18.52
N LEU A 311 8.25 37.52 19.15
CA LEU A 311 7.78 37.74 20.54
C LEU A 311 8.79 37.27 21.60
N ASP A 312 8.77 37.93 22.76
CA ASP A 312 9.54 37.55 23.95
C ASP A 312 9.11 36.17 24.50
N PHE A 313 10.00 35.45 25.18
CA PHE A 313 9.78 34.05 25.59
C PHE A 313 8.54 33.88 26.48
N LYS A 314 8.28 34.81 27.41
CA LYS A 314 7.06 34.81 28.24
C LYS A 314 5.79 34.98 27.41
N ALA A 315 5.80 35.89 26.43
CA ALA A 315 4.67 36.13 25.53
C ALA A 315 4.41 34.94 24.60
N LYS A 316 5.47 34.28 24.10
CA LYS A 316 5.38 33.01 23.37
C LYS A 316 4.74 31.92 24.23
N LEU A 317 5.12 31.84 25.51
CA LEU A 317 4.58 30.86 26.46
C LEU A 317 3.09 31.10 26.74
N GLU A 318 2.66 32.36 26.88
CA GLU A 318 1.24 32.71 27.00
C GLU A 318 0.44 32.42 25.72
N GLN A 319 1.02 32.70 24.55
CA GLN A 319 0.40 32.41 23.25
C GLN A 319 0.19 30.90 23.07
N LEU A 320 1.17 30.09 23.48
CA LEU A 320 1.06 28.63 23.53
C LEU A 320 -0.01 28.15 24.52
N LYS A 321 -0.09 28.75 25.72
CA LYS A 321 -1.13 28.43 26.70
C LYS A 321 -2.54 28.78 26.23
N LYS A 322 -2.71 29.85 25.46
CA LYS A 322 -3.99 30.28 24.88
C LYS A 322 -4.44 29.38 23.72
N GLN A 323 -3.52 28.74 23.01
CA GLN A 323 -3.82 27.72 21.99
C GLN A 323 -4.23 26.39 22.66
N LYS A 324 -5.34 26.40 23.43
CA LYS A 324 -5.91 25.17 24.01
C LYS A 324 -6.36 24.23 22.88
N PRO A 325 -6.06 22.93 22.96
CA PRO A 325 -6.50 21.99 21.93
C PRO A 325 -8.02 21.81 22.00
N LYS A 326 -8.75 22.36 21.01
CA LYS A 326 -10.21 22.20 20.85
C LYS A 326 -10.67 20.73 20.78
N ASN A 327 -9.75 19.78 20.61
CA ASN A 327 -10.04 18.36 20.40
C ASN A 327 -10.19 17.56 21.71
N ILE A 328 -10.05 18.16 22.90
CA ILE A 328 -10.19 17.41 24.17
C ILE A 328 -11.64 16.92 24.38
N TYR A 329 -12.62 17.75 24.06
CA TYR A 329 -14.04 17.38 24.15
C TYR A 329 -14.39 16.24 23.21
N ILE A 330 -13.86 16.23 21.98
CA ILE A 330 -14.08 15.15 21.02
C ILE A 330 -13.50 13.82 21.54
N LYS A 331 -12.30 13.85 22.15
CA LYS A 331 -11.71 12.67 22.78
C LYS A 331 -12.58 12.12 23.92
N ILE A 332 -13.13 13.02 24.75
CA ILE A 332 -14.05 12.64 25.84
C ILE A 332 -15.31 12.01 25.27
N ILE A 333 -15.96 12.63 24.29
CA ILE A 333 -17.19 12.11 23.66
C ILE A 333 -16.94 10.72 23.05
N VAL A 334 -15.89 10.56 22.26
CA VAL A 334 -15.57 9.25 21.65
C VAL A 334 -15.26 8.21 22.73
N SER A 335 -14.56 8.58 23.80
CA SER A 335 -14.28 7.66 24.90
C SER A 335 -15.56 7.23 25.62
N ILE A 336 -16.51 8.16 25.83
CA ILE A 336 -17.83 7.87 26.39
C ILE A 336 -18.62 6.93 25.48
N ILE A 337 -18.63 7.16 24.16
CA ILE A 337 -19.31 6.29 23.19
C ILE A 337 -18.72 4.87 23.23
N VAL A 338 -17.39 4.75 23.18
CA VAL A 338 -16.71 3.44 23.23
C VAL A 338 -16.97 2.73 24.56
N PHE A 339 -16.93 3.47 25.67
CA PHE A 339 -17.19 2.91 27.00
C PHE A 339 -18.64 2.48 27.19
N SER A 340 -19.59 3.27 26.68
CA SER A 340 -21.02 2.93 26.66
C SER A 340 -21.28 1.67 25.83
N LEU A 341 -20.68 1.57 24.63
CA LEU A 341 -20.75 0.36 23.80
C LEU A 341 -20.16 -0.86 24.51
N PHE A 342 -19.04 -0.69 25.22
CA PHE A 342 -18.45 -1.77 26.01
C PHE A 342 -19.39 -2.26 27.12
N ILE A 343 -19.96 -1.35 27.90
CA ILE A 343 -20.93 -1.68 28.95
C ILE A 343 -22.16 -2.36 28.35
N ALA A 344 -22.73 -1.80 27.29
CA ALA A 344 -23.90 -2.36 26.62
C ALA A 344 -23.62 -3.78 26.09
N SER A 345 -22.40 -4.02 25.60
CA SER A 345 -22.00 -5.34 25.13
C SER A 345 -21.86 -6.36 26.26
N LEU A 346 -21.46 -5.95 27.47
CA LEU A 346 -21.40 -6.85 28.64
C LEU A 346 -22.76 -7.43 29.00
N PHE A 347 -23.84 -6.67 28.82
CA PHE A 347 -25.20 -7.16 29.06
C PHE A 347 -25.70 -8.12 27.97
N SER A 348 -25.14 -8.05 26.77
CA SER A 348 -25.51 -8.94 25.65
C SER A 348 -24.87 -10.32 25.71
N VAL A 349 -23.78 -10.49 26.48
CA VAL A 349 -23.00 -11.74 26.51
C VAL A 349 -23.34 -12.55 27.77
N GLU A 350 -23.78 -13.79 27.57
CA GLU A 350 -24.04 -14.71 28.67
C GLU A 350 -22.74 -15.37 29.15
N PHE A 351 -22.32 -15.10 30.38
CA PHE A 351 -21.12 -15.70 30.99
C PHE A 351 -21.45 -17.02 31.70
N LYS A 352 -21.77 -18.06 30.92
CA LYS A 352 -22.06 -19.41 31.42
C LYS A 352 -21.05 -20.42 30.88
N THR A 353 -20.69 -21.39 31.73
CA THR A 353 -19.90 -22.57 31.35
C THR A 353 -20.82 -23.78 31.26
N THR A 354 -20.57 -24.64 30.29
CA THR A 354 -21.13 -25.99 30.21
C THR A 354 -20.47 -26.79 31.33
N GLY A 355 -21.23 -27.53 32.13
CA GLY A 355 -20.76 -28.17 33.36
C GLY A 355 -19.59 -29.17 33.20
N PRO A 356 -19.27 -29.95 34.24
CA PRO A 356 -18.08 -30.83 34.27
C PRO A 356 -17.94 -31.78 33.05
N GLU A 357 -19.06 -32.24 32.49
CA GLU A 357 -19.08 -33.11 31.30
C GLU A 357 -18.50 -32.43 30.06
N GLY A 358 -18.79 -31.14 29.84
CA GLY A 358 -18.24 -30.38 28.71
C GLY A 358 -16.72 -30.23 28.79
N PHE A 359 -16.19 -30.06 30.01
CA PHE A 359 -14.75 -30.02 30.25
C PHE A 359 -14.09 -31.39 30.03
N ALA A 360 -14.73 -32.48 30.43
CA ALA A 360 -14.21 -33.83 30.18
C ALA A 360 -14.14 -34.12 28.67
N TYR A 361 -15.21 -33.80 27.94
CA TYR A 361 -15.28 -33.93 26.49
C TYR A 361 -14.22 -33.07 25.78
N PHE A 362 -14.06 -31.81 26.21
CA PHE A 362 -13.00 -30.95 25.70
C PHE A 362 -11.60 -31.50 25.97
N ASN A 363 -11.33 -32.02 27.17
CA ASN A 363 -10.03 -32.59 27.52
C ASN A 363 -9.70 -33.81 26.65
N GLU A 364 -10.68 -34.66 26.34
CA GLU A 364 -10.52 -35.75 25.37
C GLU A 364 -10.16 -35.20 23.99
N GLY A 365 -10.84 -34.14 23.56
CA GLY A 365 -10.51 -33.49 22.30
C GLY A 365 -9.10 -32.92 22.27
N VAL A 366 -8.68 -32.20 23.30
CA VAL A 366 -7.31 -31.68 23.37
C VAL A 366 -6.29 -32.82 23.26
N LYS A 367 -6.54 -33.98 23.88
CA LYS A 367 -5.68 -35.17 23.68
C LYS A 367 -5.68 -35.61 22.22
N ASN A 368 -6.83 -35.71 21.58
CA ASN A 368 -6.92 -36.07 20.15
C ASN A 368 -6.21 -35.06 19.24
N LEU A 369 -6.29 -33.75 19.55
CA LEU A 369 -5.56 -32.71 18.82
C LEU A 369 -4.03 -32.86 18.92
N LEU A 370 -3.52 -33.36 20.05
CA LEU A 370 -2.08 -33.59 20.24
C LEU A 370 -1.57 -34.86 19.54
N HIS A 371 -2.48 -35.75 19.09
CA HIS A 371 -2.16 -36.99 18.39
C HIS A 371 -2.67 -36.95 16.94
N PRO A 372 -1.96 -36.26 16.02
CA PRO A 372 -2.38 -36.17 14.62
C PRO A 372 -2.37 -37.52 13.91
N ASN A 373 -3.41 -37.79 13.13
CA ASN A 373 -3.48 -38.99 12.28
C ASN A 373 -2.70 -38.80 10.97
N TRP A 374 -1.47 -39.33 10.93
CA TRP A 374 -0.62 -39.27 9.74
C TRP A 374 -1.14 -40.09 8.54
N SER A 375 -2.11 -41.00 8.72
CA SER A 375 -2.62 -41.83 7.62
C SER A 375 -3.36 -41.02 6.55
N VAL A 376 -3.83 -39.82 6.89
CA VAL A 376 -4.60 -38.92 6.01
C VAL A 376 -3.70 -38.34 4.90
N PHE A 377 -2.37 -38.34 5.07
CA PHE A 377 -1.43 -37.85 4.05
C PHE A 377 -1.15 -38.85 2.91
N LYS A 378 -1.81 -40.02 2.90
CA LYS A 378 -1.68 -40.99 1.79
C LYS A 378 -2.26 -40.40 0.50
N TRP A 379 -1.55 -40.56 -0.61
CA TRP A 379 -1.95 -40.01 -1.93
C TRP A 379 -3.25 -40.61 -2.48
N ASN A 380 -3.62 -41.82 -2.06
CA ASN A 380 -4.84 -42.51 -2.52
C ASN A 380 -6.10 -42.07 -1.78
N SER A 381 -5.97 -41.26 -0.72
CA SER A 381 -7.12 -40.72 0.03
C SER A 381 -7.61 -39.45 -0.67
N GLY A 382 -8.89 -39.43 -1.06
CA GLY A 382 -9.53 -38.23 -1.65
C GLY A 382 -9.45 -37.01 -0.73
N ASP A 383 -9.44 -37.24 0.59
CA ASP A 383 -9.36 -36.21 1.63
C ASP A 383 -7.93 -35.85 2.06
N ASN A 384 -6.95 -36.01 1.17
CA ASN A 384 -5.56 -35.69 1.50
C ASN A 384 -5.38 -34.16 1.71
N PRO A 385 -4.88 -33.70 2.88
CA PRO A 385 -4.71 -32.28 3.16
C PRO A 385 -3.82 -31.55 2.16
N ILE A 386 -2.84 -32.26 1.56
CA ILE A 386 -1.93 -31.67 0.57
C ILE A 386 -2.68 -31.37 -0.73
N ILE A 387 -3.50 -32.32 -1.21
CA ILE A 387 -4.22 -32.17 -2.48
C ILE A 387 -5.23 -31.03 -2.35
N LEU A 388 -6.15 -31.14 -1.39
CA LEU A 388 -7.16 -30.12 -1.11
C LEU A 388 -6.52 -28.78 -0.73
N GLY A 389 -5.42 -28.80 0.02
CA GLY A 389 -4.66 -27.61 0.39
C GLY A 389 -4.07 -26.88 -0.82
N THR A 390 -3.57 -27.61 -1.83
CA THR A 390 -3.09 -26.98 -3.07
C THR A 390 -4.21 -26.40 -3.91
N GLU A 391 -5.43 -26.93 -3.83
CA GLU A 391 -6.63 -26.35 -4.45
C GLU A 391 -7.05 -25.07 -3.74
N ALA A 392 -7.10 -25.08 -2.41
CA ALA A 392 -7.32 -23.87 -1.61
C ALA A 392 -6.26 -22.79 -1.90
N LEU A 393 -4.99 -23.19 -2.08
CA LEU A 393 -3.93 -22.26 -2.49
C LEU A 393 -4.16 -21.71 -3.91
N ALA A 394 -4.62 -22.54 -4.84
CA ALA A 394 -4.97 -22.10 -6.20
C ALA A 394 -6.11 -21.06 -6.18
N ILE A 395 -7.18 -21.32 -5.39
CA ILE A 395 -8.26 -20.35 -5.16
C ILE A 395 -7.69 -19.04 -4.61
N ALA A 396 -6.85 -19.12 -3.57
CA ALA A 396 -6.30 -17.95 -2.91
C ALA A 396 -5.42 -17.09 -3.83
N VAL A 397 -4.59 -17.73 -4.66
CA VAL A 397 -3.74 -17.04 -5.65
C VAL A 397 -4.60 -16.43 -6.75
N LEU A 398 -5.53 -17.19 -7.36
CA LEU A 398 -6.36 -16.67 -8.46
C LEU A 398 -7.27 -15.52 -8.00
N ALA A 399 -7.90 -15.65 -6.83
CA ALA A 399 -8.69 -14.59 -6.22
C ALA A 399 -7.85 -13.32 -5.96
N SER A 400 -6.60 -13.47 -5.51
CA SER A 400 -5.69 -12.34 -5.31
C SER A 400 -5.32 -11.66 -6.63
N ILE A 401 -5.16 -12.41 -7.72
CA ILE A 401 -4.84 -11.89 -9.05
C ILE A 401 -6.02 -11.10 -9.62
N ILE A 402 -7.24 -11.66 -9.54
CA ILE A 402 -8.49 -10.95 -9.89
C ILE A 402 -8.58 -9.66 -9.06
N GLY A 403 -8.37 -9.76 -7.76
CA GLY A 403 -8.33 -8.63 -6.85
C GLY A 403 -7.34 -7.54 -7.27
N LEU A 404 -6.10 -7.92 -7.62
CA LEU A 404 -5.05 -6.98 -8.04
C LEU A 404 -5.41 -6.23 -9.33
N ILE A 405 -5.91 -6.94 -10.34
CA ILE A 405 -6.26 -6.34 -11.65
C ILE A 405 -7.34 -5.27 -11.48
N PHE A 406 -8.46 -5.62 -10.84
CA PHE A 406 -9.56 -4.67 -10.65
C PHE A 406 -9.25 -3.60 -9.60
N SER A 407 -8.47 -3.91 -8.56
CA SER A 407 -8.12 -2.92 -7.54
C SER A 407 -7.19 -1.81 -8.06
N LEU A 408 -6.31 -2.10 -9.03
CA LEU A 408 -5.53 -1.07 -9.72
C LEU A 408 -6.46 -0.08 -10.43
N PHE A 409 -7.52 -0.56 -11.06
CA PHE A 409 -8.52 0.29 -11.70
C PHE A 409 -9.31 1.11 -10.67
N PHE A 410 -10.02 0.45 -9.75
CA PHE A 410 -10.89 1.12 -8.78
C PHE A 410 -10.12 2.01 -7.79
N GLY A 411 -8.97 1.55 -7.30
CA GLY A 411 -8.17 2.28 -6.30
C GLY A 411 -7.56 3.58 -6.83
N ILE A 412 -7.06 3.57 -8.07
CA ILE A 412 -6.52 4.78 -8.73
C ILE A 412 -7.65 5.77 -9.01
N LEU A 413 -8.77 5.30 -9.55
CA LEU A 413 -9.92 6.17 -9.86
C LEU A 413 -10.63 6.71 -8.61
N ALA A 414 -10.48 6.04 -7.47
CA ALA A 414 -10.97 6.54 -6.20
C ALA A 414 -10.18 7.75 -5.66
N SER A 415 -9.03 8.13 -6.23
CA SER A 415 -8.25 9.27 -5.73
C SER A 415 -8.77 10.60 -6.30
N LYS A 416 -8.99 11.58 -5.40
CA LYS A 416 -9.39 12.94 -5.79
C LYS A 416 -8.36 13.63 -6.68
N LYS A 417 -7.09 13.23 -6.59
CA LYS A 417 -5.99 13.77 -7.39
C LYS A 417 -6.07 13.36 -8.86
N VAL A 418 -6.83 12.30 -9.17
CA VAL A 418 -6.92 11.72 -10.52
C VAL A 418 -8.24 12.07 -11.21
N THR A 419 -9.37 11.84 -10.53
CA THR A 419 -10.72 11.88 -11.13
C THR A 419 -11.59 13.03 -10.66
N GLY A 420 -11.11 13.84 -9.72
CA GLY A 420 -11.89 14.91 -9.08
C GLY A 420 -12.82 14.40 -7.96
N SER A 421 -13.48 15.32 -7.26
CA SER A 421 -14.18 15.01 -6.00
C SER A 421 -15.38 14.07 -6.15
N TYR A 422 -16.25 14.29 -7.13
CA TYR A 422 -17.50 13.54 -7.28
C TYR A 422 -17.25 12.09 -7.73
N LEU A 423 -16.45 11.92 -8.78
CA LEU A 423 -16.14 10.59 -9.33
C LEU A 423 -15.29 9.77 -8.34
N SER A 424 -14.35 10.41 -7.63
CA SER A 424 -13.63 9.80 -6.50
C SER A 424 -14.58 9.26 -5.42
N LEU A 425 -15.64 10.01 -5.07
CA LEU A 425 -16.59 9.59 -4.05
C LEU A 425 -17.40 8.37 -4.50
N LEU A 426 -17.82 8.32 -5.77
CA LEU A 426 -18.51 7.16 -6.35
C LEU A 426 -17.62 5.90 -6.27
N PHE A 427 -16.36 5.99 -6.68
CA PHE A 427 -15.44 4.86 -6.61
C PHE A 427 -15.11 4.46 -5.17
N LYS A 428 -15.01 5.42 -4.24
CA LYS A 428 -14.89 5.12 -2.81
C LYS A 428 -16.11 4.36 -2.29
N PHE A 429 -17.32 4.78 -2.66
CA PHE A 429 -18.54 4.07 -2.28
C PHE A 429 -18.54 2.62 -2.80
N ILE A 430 -18.18 2.39 -4.08
CA ILE A 430 -18.04 1.03 -4.63
C ILE A 430 -17.05 0.19 -3.81
N ILE A 431 -15.87 0.75 -3.51
CA ILE A 431 -14.84 0.06 -2.72
C ILE A 431 -15.37 -0.33 -1.33
N ILE A 432 -16.09 0.57 -0.67
CA ILE A 432 -16.66 0.34 0.66
C ILE A 432 -17.71 -0.79 0.60
N THR A 433 -18.61 -0.75 -0.38
CA THR A 433 -19.66 -1.76 -0.55
C THR A 433 -19.10 -3.15 -0.83
N LEU A 434 -18.12 -3.28 -1.75
CA LEU A 434 -17.47 -4.56 -2.07
C LEU A 434 -16.76 -5.17 -0.85
N ARG A 435 -16.36 -4.33 0.09
CA ARG A 435 -15.59 -4.72 1.28
C ARG A 435 -16.48 -5.01 2.49
N ALA A 436 -17.66 -4.39 2.54
CA ALA A 436 -18.62 -4.56 3.61
C ALA A 436 -19.17 -5.99 3.67
N ILE A 437 -19.53 -6.55 2.51
CA ILE A 437 -20.10 -7.90 2.41
C ILE A 437 -19.02 -8.95 2.76
N PRO A 438 -19.29 -9.84 3.73
CA PRO A 438 -18.38 -10.93 4.08
C PRO A 438 -18.12 -11.90 2.92
N PRO A 439 -16.93 -12.52 2.84
CA PRO A 439 -16.61 -13.44 1.75
C PRO A 439 -17.54 -14.66 1.64
N PHE A 440 -18.01 -15.22 2.77
CA PHE A 440 -18.91 -16.38 2.75
C PHE A 440 -20.28 -16.04 2.14
N THR A 441 -20.77 -14.81 2.33
CA THR A 441 -22.01 -14.34 1.73
C THR A 441 -21.88 -14.30 0.20
N TYR A 442 -20.75 -13.80 -0.32
CA TYR A 442 -20.47 -13.88 -1.76
C TYR A 442 -20.39 -15.32 -2.24
N ALA A 443 -19.78 -16.22 -1.46
CA ALA A 443 -19.67 -17.62 -1.80
C ALA A 443 -21.06 -18.26 -1.96
N LEU A 444 -21.97 -18.05 -1.01
CA LEU A 444 -23.36 -18.52 -1.11
C LEU A 444 -24.08 -18.00 -2.37
N ILE A 445 -23.93 -16.71 -2.67
CA ILE A 445 -24.52 -16.10 -3.88
C ILE A 445 -23.94 -16.74 -5.16
N PHE A 446 -22.63 -16.99 -5.22
CA PHE A 446 -21.99 -17.59 -6.39
C PHE A 446 -22.20 -19.09 -6.50
N LEU A 447 -22.44 -19.80 -5.40
CA LEU A 447 -22.84 -21.20 -5.43
C LEU A 447 -24.22 -21.38 -6.09
N LEU A 448 -25.15 -20.43 -5.90
CA LEU A 448 -26.43 -20.42 -6.64
C LEU A 448 -26.25 -20.13 -8.14
N TRP A 449 -25.14 -19.51 -8.53
CA TRP A 449 -24.84 -19.20 -9.93
C TRP A 449 -24.19 -20.36 -10.68
N GLN A 450 -23.40 -21.18 -10.02
CA GLN A 450 -22.56 -22.16 -10.70
C GLN A 450 -23.19 -23.55 -10.64
N LYS A 451 -23.01 -24.33 -11.71
CA LYS A 451 -23.56 -25.67 -11.82
C LYS A 451 -22.48 -26.72 -11.55
N ASP A 452 -21.30 -26.53 -12.15
CA ASP A 452 -20.29 -27.60 -12.25
C ASP A 452 -19.02 -27.36 -11.42
N SER A 453 -18.67 -26.10 -11.06
CA SER A 453 -17.39 -25.78 -10.39
C SER A 453 -17.55 -25.04 -9.06
N ILE A 454 -17.61 -25.75 -7.95
CA ILE A 454 -17.65 -25.17 -6.59
C ILE A 454 -16.44 -24.23 -6.32
N ILE A 455 -15.26 -24.63 -6.82
CA ILE A 455 -13.98 -23.92 -6.66
C ILE A 455 -14.02 -22.53 -7.31
N TRP A 456 -14.74 -22.39 -8.42
CA TRP A 456 -14.89 -21.11 -9.11
C TRP A 456 -15.75 -20.12 -8.30
N ALA A 457 -16.78 -20.60 -7.60
CA ALA A 457 -17.61 -19.77 -6.71
C ALA A 457 -16.77 -19.20 -5.56
N GLY A 458 -15.95 -20.05 -4.93
CA GLY A 458 -15.00 -19.63 -3.89
C GLY A 458 -13.97 -18.61 -4.41
N THR A 459 -13.47 -18.81 -5.63
CA THR A 459 -12.52 -17.89 -6.27
C THR A 459 -13.12 -16.51 -6.51
N LEU A 460 -14.36 -16.44 -7.00
CA LEU A 460 -15.06 -15.17 -7.22
C LEU A 460 -15.38 -14.46 -5.91
N ALA A 461 -15.84 -15.22 -4.91
CA ALA A 461 -16.17 -14.68 -3.60
C ALA A 461 -14.96 -14.00 -2.94
N LEU A 462 -13.82 -14.69 -2.89
CA LEU A 462 -12.57 -14.13 -2.38
C LEU A 462 -12.02 -13.04 -3.32
N GLY A 463 -12.23 -13.18 -4.63
CA GLY A 463 -11.81 -12.22 -5.65
C GLY A 463 -12.46 -10.86 -5.46
N ILE A 464 -13.79 -10.81 -5.36
CA ILE A 464 -14.56 -9.58 -5.15
C ILE A 464 -14.19 -8.91 -3.83
N HIS A 465 -14.13 -9.69 -2.75
CA HIS A 465 -13.65 -9.17 -1.48
C HIS A 465 -12.19 -8.67 -1.59
N SER A 466 -11.41 -9.22 -2.52
CA SER A 466 -10.04 -8.78 -2.83
C SER A 466 -9.93 -7.44 -3.51
N ILE A 467 -10.86 -7.17 -4.41
CA ILE A 467 -10.99 -5.88 -5.07
C ILE A 467 -11.16 -4.78 -4.01
N GLY A 468 -12.14 -4.94 -3.11
CA GLY A 468 -12.45 -3.93 -2.09
C GLY A 468 -11.26 -3.58 -1.19
N MET A 469 -10.60 -4.58 -0.58
CA MET A 469 -9.49 -4.27 0.33
C MET A 469 -8.24 -3.74 -0.38
N LEU A 470 -7.85 -4.32 -1.53
CA LEU A 470 -6.67 -3.84 -2.25
C LEU A 470 -6.91 -2.45 -2.86
N ALA A 471 -8.12 -2.18 -3.36
CA ALA A 471 -8.45 -0.86 -3.94
C ALA A 471 -8.36 0.24 -2.89
N LYS A 472 -8.77 -0.05 -1.64
CA LYS A 472 -8.58 0.87 -0.51
C LYS A 472 -7.10 1.17 -0.25
N LEU A 473 -6.26 0.15 -0.16
CA LEU A 473 -4.82 0.32 0.09
C LEU A 473 -4.11 1.04 -1.06
N ILE A 474 -4.51 0.76 -2.30
CA ILE A 474 -4.05 1.47 -3.50
C ILE A 474 -4.48 2.93 -3.42
N ASN A 475 -5.75 3.21 -3.12
CA ASN A 475 -6.26 4.57 -2.99
C ASN A 475 -5.48 5.39 -1.95
N GLU A 476 -5.23 4.81 -0.77
CA GLU A 476 -4.42 5.45 0.28
C GLU A 476 -2.98 5.68 -0.17
N SER A 477 -2.40 4.75 -0.95
CA SER A 477 -1.05 4.90 -1.49
C SER A 477 -0.99 6.03 -2.54
N VAL A 478 -2.01 6.17 -3.39
CA VAL A 478 -2.11 7.26 -4.37
C VAL A 478 -2.31 8.61 -3.66
N ASP A 479 -3.18 8.66 -2.66
CA ASP A 479 -3.46 9.90 -1.91
C ASP A 479 -2.23 10.40 -1.12
N LYS A 480 -1.29 9.50 -0.77
CA LYS A 480 0.00 9.83 -0.11
C LYS A 480 1.05 10.47 -1.04
N ILE A 481 0.91 10.37 -2.36
CA ILE A 481 1.88 10.96 -3.31
C ILE A 481 1.84 12.49 -3.18
N ASP A 482 3.00 13.16 -3.07
CA ASP A 482 3.08 14.63 -2.96
C ASP A 482 2.42 15.32 -4.18
N ASP A 483 1.60 16.34 -3.91
CA ASP A 483 0.92 17.14 -4.93
C ASP A 483 1.91 17.79 -5.91
N LYS A 484 3.13 18.09 -5.46
CA LYS A 484 4.23 18.60 -6.30
C LYS A 484 4.55 17.68 -7.48
N VAL A 485 4.43 16.36 -7.30
CA VAL A 485 4.66 15.39 -8.38
C VAL A 485 3.63 15.60 -9.49
N PHE A 486 2.35 15.76 -9.13
CA PHE A 486 1.29 16.03 -10.10
C PHE A 486 1.44 17.41 -10.76
N GLN A 487 1.69 18.46 -9.98
CA GLN A 487 1.93 19.82 -10.50
C GLN A 487 3.12 19.88 -11.47
N SER A 488 4.18 19.11 -11.20
CA SER A 488 5.35 19.02 -12.09
C SER A 488 5.02 18.31 -13.42
N LEU A 489 4.14 17.30 -13.40
CA LEU A 489 3.69 16.62 -14.61
C LEU A 489 2.71 17.49 -15.42
N ASP A 490 1.88 18.26 -14.72
CA ASP A 490 0.96 19.22 -15.32
C ASP A 490 1.71 20.37 -16.01
N SER A 491 2.78 20.91 -15.39
CA SER A 491 3.62 21.94 -16.02
C SER A 491 4.41 21.44 -17.24
N LEU A 492 4.56 20.11 -17.37
CA LEU A 492 5.12 19.46 -18.56
C LEU A 492 4.08 19.20 -19.66
N GLY A 493 2.80 19.50 -19.44
CA GLY A 493 1.71 19.28 -20.40
C GLY A 493 1.41 17.79 -20.62
N VAL A 494 1.62 16.95 -19.61
CA VAL A 494 1.47 15.49 -19.70
C VAL A 494 0.00 15.09 -19.54
N SER A 495 -0.51 14.23 -20.43
CA SER A 495 -1.89 13.72 -20.35
C SER A 495 -2.14 12.89 -19.08
N THR A 496 -3.39 12.86 -18.59
CA THR A 496 -3.78 12.13 -17.38
C THR A 496 -3.40 10.65 -17.41
N TRP A 497 -3.59 9.98 -18.55
CA TRP A 497 -3.17 8.59 -18.74
C TRP A 497 -1.66 8.39 -18.58
N THR A 498 -0.87 9.34 -19.08
CA THR A 498 0.59 9.31 -18.91
C THR A 498 0.96 9.59 -17.46
N LYS A 499 0.27 10.52 -16.77
CA LYS A 499 0.45 10.75 -15.33
C LYS A 499 0.19 9.49 -14.51
N ILE A 500 -0.89 8.76 -14.81
CA ILE A 500 -1.21 7.49 -14.15
C ILE A 500 -0.10 6.46 -14.39
N ARG A 501 0.27 6.21 -15.65
CA ARG A 501 1.24 5.16 -16.00
C ARG A 501 2.65 5.45 -15.48
N VAL A 502 3.05 6.71 -15.52
CA VAL A 502 4.45 7.12 -15.33
C VAL A 502 4.72 7.66 -13.94
N GLY A 503 3.79 8.40 -13.36
CA GLY A 503 3.88 8.89 -11.99
C GLY A 503 3.28 7.89 -11.02
N ILE A 504 1.95 7.71 -11.10
CA ILE A 504 1.19 7.02 -10.06
C ILE A 504 1.57 5.54 -9.95
N ILE A 505 1.40 4.77 -11.04
CA ILE A 505 1.58 3.31 -11.02
C ILE A 505 2.98 2.96 -10.52
N LYS A 506 4.01 3.66 -10.99
CA LYS A 506 5.39 3.35 -10.60
C LYS A 506 5.68 3.61 -9.14
N GLU A 507 5.14 4.71 -8.61
CA GLU A 507 5.30 5.07 -7.21
C GLU A 507 4.60 4.06 -6.28
N ILE A 508 3.39 3.63 -6.63
CA ILE A 508 2.60 2.73 -5.78
C ILE A 508 2.91 1.24 -6.02
N LEU A 509 3.59 0.87 -7.11
CA LEU A 509 3.80 -0.53 -7.49
C LEU A 509 4.53 -1.37 -6.42
N PRO A 510 5.61 -0.89 -5.76
CA PRO A 510 6.27 -1.67 -4.72
C PRO A 510 5.32 -2.02 -3.56
N GLN A 511 4.58 -1.01 -3.08
CA GLN A 511 3.62 -1.19 -2.01
C GLN A 511 2.44 -2.06 -2.44
N THR A 512 1.92 -1.87 -3.65
CA THR A 512 0.82 -2.66 -4.21
C THR A 512 1.18 -4.13 -4.32
N LEU A 513 2.36 -4.45 -4.85
CA LEU A 513 2.85 -5.83 -4.93
C LEU A 513 3.09 -6.44 -3.54
N SER A 514 3.59 -5.64 -2.59
CA SER A 514 3.73 -6.08 -1.20
C SER A 514 2.39 -6.45 -0.57
N ASN A 515 1.37 -5.62 -0.79
CA ASN A 515 0.00 -5.86 -0.33
C ASN A 515 -0.63 -7.08 -1.03
N PHE A 516 -0.36 -7.28 -2.32
CA PHE A 516 -0.80 -8.46 -3.07
C PHE A 516 -0.21 -9.76 -2.50
N LEU A 517 1.09 -9.79 -2.20
CA LEU A 517 1.74 -10.97 -1.61
C LEU A 517 1.20 -11.29 -0.21
N TYR A 518 0.90 -10.25 0.58
CA TYR A 518 0.21 -10.44 1.87
C TYR A 518 -1.21 -10.97 1.68
N ARG A 519 -1.87 -10.58 0.59
CA ARG A 519 -3.26 -10.97 0.31
C ARG A 519 -3.42 -12.46 0.01
N ILE A 520 -2.44 -13.09 -0.63
CA ILE A 520 -2.47 -14.54 -0.88
C ILE A 520 -2.61 -15.30 0.43
N GLU A 521 -1.85 -14.92 1.46
CA GLU A 521 -1.90 -15.53 2.79
C GLU A 521 -3.29 -15.38 3.44
N ILE A 522 -3.85 -14.16 3.40
CA ILE A 522 -5.18 -13.88 3.95
C ILE A 522 -6.26 -14.66 3.21
N ASN A 523 -6.22 -14.66 1.87
CA ASN A 523 -7.19 -15.38 1.05
C ASN A 523 -7.11 -16.88 1.31
N PHE A 524 -5.91 -17.44 1.51
CA PHE A 524 -5.77 -18.84 1.90
C PHE A 524 -6.48 -19.13 3.22
N LYS A 525 -6.31 -18.29 4.25
CA LYS A 525 -7.07 -18.43 5.51
C LYS A 525 -8.58 -18.31 5.31
N SER A 526 -9.00 -17.40 4.43
CA SER A 526 -10.42 -17.23 4.08
C SER A 526 -11.02 -18.42 3.33
N THR A 527 -10.22 -19.34 2.77
CA THR A 527 -10.74 -20.60 2.19
C THR A 527 -11.41 -21.48 3.23
N VAL A 528 -10.96 -21.46 4.48
CA VAL A 528 -11.62 -22.19 5.58
C VAL A 528 -13.00 -21.62 5.85
N VAL A 529 -13.13 -20.30 5.83
CA VAL A 529 -14.40 -19.58 6.02
C VAL A 529 -15.40 -19.88 4.89
N ILE A 530 -14.97 -19.79 3.63
CA ILE A 530 -15.87 -20.10 2.51
C ILE A 530 -16.12 -21.60 2.35
N GLY A 531 -15.22 -22.45 2.85
CA GLY A 531 -15.41 -23.90 2.90
C GLY A 531 -16.48 -24.32 3.89
N ALA A 532 -16.67 -23.56 4.97
CA ALA A 532 -17.78 -23.78 5.91
C ALA A 532 -19.17 -23.64 5.26
N VAL A 533 -19.28 -22.88 4.16
CA VAL A 533 -20.50 -22.79 3.32
C VAL A 533 -20.44 -23.68 2.06
N GLY A 534 -19.46 -24.57 1.97
CA GLY A 534 -19.32 -25.52 0.87
C GLY A 534 -18.67 -24.97 -0.40
N ALA A 535 -18.05 -23.78 -0.40
CA ALA A 535 -17.38 -23.22 -1.58
C ALA A 535 -15.88 -23.56 -1.69
N CYS A 536 -15.38 -24.45 -0.83
CA CYS A 536 -14.02 -24.96 -0.84
C CYS A 536 -13.90 -26.25 -0.02
N ASP A 537 -13.43 -27.33 -0.64
CA ASP A 537 -13.37 -28.65 -0.02
C ASP A 537 -12.36 -28.72 1.15
N TYR A 538 -11.20 -28.07 1.04
CA TYR A 538 -10.22 -28.00 2.13
C TYR A 538 -10.80 -27.36 3.39
N GLY A 539 -11.50 -26.23 3.22
CA GLY A 539 -12.16 -25.54 4.32
C GLY A 539 -13.38 -26.28 4.86
N TYR A 540 -14.11 -26.97 3.97
CA TYR A 540 -15.22 -27.84 4.33
C TYR A 540 -14.76 -28.97 5.25
N GLN A 541 -13.68 -29.66 4.91
CA GLN A 541 -13.12 -30.74 5.74
C GLN A 541 -12.66 -30.23 7.11
N ILE A 542 -11.99 -29.08 7.18
CA ILE A 542 -11.64 -28.45 8.47
C ILE A 542 -12.89 -28.17 9.31
N THR A 543 -13.96 -27.67 8.67
CA THR A 543 -15.22 -27.36 9.35
C THR A 543 -15.86 -28.63 9.90
N VAL A 544 -16.03 -29.66 9.05
CA VAL A 544 -16.63 -30.95 9.42
C VAL A 544 -15.85 -31.62 10.56
N TYR A 545 -14.52 -31.70 10.47
CA TYR A 545 -13.71 -32.30 11.53
C TYR A 545 -13.62 -31.45 12.81
N SER A 546 -14.02 -30.17 12.77
CA SER A 546 -14.09 -29.32 13.96
C SER A 546 -15.36 -29.55 14.77
N VAL A 547 -16.45 -30.00 14.14
CA VAL A 547 -17.76 -30.20 14.79
C VAL A 547 -17.75 -31.37 15.78
N ASP A 548 -16.95 -32.40 15.56
CA ASP A 548 -16.94 -33.60 16.38
C ASP A 548 -15.52 -33.94 16.85
N ILE A 549 -15.39 -34.01 18.18
CA ILE A 549 -14.14 -34.25 18.91
C ILE A 549 -13.45 -35.55 18.51
N ARG A 550 -14.20 -36.57 18.08
CA ARG A 550 -13.64 -37.86 17.65
C ARG A 550 -12.75 -37.72 16.42
N TYR A 551 -12.99 -36.71 15.58
CA TYR A 551 -12.19 -36.43 14.39
C TYR A 551 -11.09 -35.39 14.63
N TRP A 552 -10.88 -34.93 15.88
CA TRP A 552 -9.86 -33.91 16.16
C TRP A 552 -8.43 -34.38 15.88
N SER A 553 -8.18 -35.70 15.83
CA SER A 553 -6.91 -36.26 15.35
C SER A 553 -6.68 -36.01 13.84
N ILE A 554 -7.74 -36.06 13.04
CA ILE A 554 -7.70 -35.69 11.61
C ILE A 554 -7.62 -34.17 11.47
N LEU A 555 -8.42 -33.41 12.24
CA LEU A 555 -8.36 -31.95 12.30
C LEU A 555 -6.94 -31.46 12.59
N SER A 556 -6.26 -32.07 13.58
CA SER A 556 -4.87 -31.75 13.92
C SER A 556 -3.94 -31.88 12.71
N SER A 557 -4.12 -32.92 11.89
CA SER A 557 -3.33 -33.13 10.68
C SER A 557 -3.54 -32.00 9.65
N TYR A 558 -4.79 -31.58 9.46
CA TYR A 558 -5.12 -30.41 8.63
C TYR A 558 -4.56 -29.11 9.20
N LEU A 559 -4.63 -28.90 10.52
CA LEU A 559 -4.10 -27.70 11.18
C LEU A 559 -2.56 -27.64 11.09
N ILE A 560 -1.87 -28.76 11.30
CA ILE A 560 -0.41 -28.84 11.15
C ILE A 560 -0.01 -28.51 9.71
N PHE A 561 -0.66 -29.10 8.72
CA PHE A 561 -0.41 -28.76 7.32
C PHE A 561 -0.68 -27.28 7.03
N THR A 562 -1.80 -26.74 7.54
CA THR A 562 -2.15 -25.31 7.43
C THR A 562 -1.05 -24.41 8.00
N ILE A 563 -0.55 -24.73 9.19
CA ILE A 563 0.53 -24.00 9.88
C ILE A 563 1.81 -24.04 9.04
N VAL A 564 2.25 -25.23 8.63
CA VAL A 564 3.47 -25.40 7.84
C VAL A 564 3.38 -24.65 6.51
N LEU A 565 2.27 -24.80 5.77
CA LEU A 565 2.06 -24.15 4.49
C LEU A 565 2.04 -22.62 4.62
N LEU A 566 1.35 -22.08 5.63
CA LEU A 566 1.28 -20.64 5.84
C LEU A 566 2.61 -20.05 6.31
N LEU A 567 3.40 -20.76 7.11
CA LEU A 567 4.77 -20.36 7.43
C LEU A 567 5.64 -20.29 6.15
N ILE A 568 5.53 -21.27 5.26
CA ILE A 568 6.24 -21.26 3.98
C ILE A 568 5.81 -20.06 3.12
N ILE A 569 4.49 -19.83 2.98
CA ILE A 569 3.94 -18.69 2.22
C ILE A 569 4.41 -17.37 2.81
N GLU A 570 4.39 -17.23 4.14
CA GLU A 570 4.85 -16.03 4.83
C GLU A 570 6.35 -15.76 4.59
N GLN A 571 7.20 -16.79 4.65
CA GLN A 571 8.63 -16.65 4.39
C GLN A 571 8.92 -16.26 2.94
N ILE A 572 8.28 -16.93 1.97
CA ILE A 572 8.40 -16.58 0.55
C ILE A 572 7.95 -15.13 0.33
N SER A 573 6.79 -14.76 0.91
CA SER A 573 6.25 -13.41 0.84
C SER A 573 7.21 -12.37 1.42
N ASN A 574 7.82 -12.64 2.58
CA ASN A 574 8.81 -11.74 3.20
C ASN A 574 10.06 -11.53 2.34
N ILE A 575 10.60 -12.61 1.76
CA ILE A 575 11.76 -12.55 0.88
C ILE A 575 11.45 -11.71 -0.37
N LEU A 576 10.30 -11.97 -1.00
CA LEU A 576 9.86 -11.24 -2.19
C LEU A 576 9.59 -9.76 -1.88
N ARG A 577 8.85 -9.47 -0.80
CA ARG A 577 8.55 -8.11 -0.35
C ARG A 577 9.82 -7.30 -0.11
N LYS A 578 10.81 -7.86 0.59
CA LYS A 578 12.09 -7.18 0.84
C LYS A 578 12.81 -6.83 -0.47
N LYS A 579 12.83 -7.74 -1.45
CA LYS A 579 13.43 -7.48 -2.77
C LYS A 579 12.66 -6.42 -3.56
N ILE A 580 11.33 -6.44 -3.52
CA ILE A 580 10.47 -5.47 -4.21
C ILE A 580 10.65 -4.07 -3.61
N MET A 581 10.62 -3.96 -2.28
CA MET A 581 10.77 -2.67 -1.56
C MET A 581 12.18 -2.08 -1.73
N ASN A 582 13.22 -2.90 -1.84
CA ASN A 582 14.58 -2.45 -2.09
C ASN A 582 14.84 -2.06 -3.57
N GLY A 583 13.80 -1.93 -4.41
CA GLY A 583 13.95 -1.49 -5.80
C GLY A 583 14.56 -2.52 -6.76
N TYR A 584 14.85 -3.75 -6.30
CA TYR A 584 15.55 -4.78 -7.08
C TYR A 584 14.85 -5.07 -8.41
N PHE A 585 13.52 -5.12 -8.44
CA PHE A 585 12.73 -5.34 -9.66
C PHE A 585 12.33 -4.04 -10.37
N LEU A 586 12.19 -2.93 -9.64
CA LEU A 586 11.47 -1.73 -10.12
C LEU A 586 12.37 -0.55 -10.52
N GLU A 587 13.66 -0.57 -10.16
CA GLU A 587 14.65 0.41 -10.65
C GLU A 587 15.05 0.13 -12.12
N GLU A 588 14.10 0.19 -13.05
CA GLU A 588 14.36 0.23 -14.50
C GLU A 588 13.87 1.54 -15.08
N ASN A 589 14.38 2.65 -14.56
CA ASN A 589 14.27 3.92 -15.26
C ASN A 589 15.36 4.03 -16.32
N VAL A 590 15.40 3.09 -17.28
CA VAL A 590 15.99 3.35 -18.60
C VAL A 590 14.94 4.02 -19.47
N PHE A 591 13.69 3.55 -19.50
CA PHE A 591 12.64 4.19 -20.32
C PHE A 591 12.24 5.57 -19.79
N LEU A 592 12.15 5.75 -18.46
CA LEU A 592 11.85 7.05 -17.87
C LEU A 592 13.04 8.00 -17.85
N LYS A 593 14.25 7.53 -17.51
CA LYS A 593 15.43 8.38 -17.77
C LYS A 593 15.57 8.63 -19.25
N LYS A 594 15.15 7.78 -20.19
CA LYS A 594 15.29 8.06 -21.64
C LYS A 594 14.18 8.96 -22.14
N TYR A 595 12.94 8.84 -21.66
CA TYR A 595 11.79 9.69 -21.99
C TYR A 595 11.87 11.08 -21.32
N PHE A 596 12.26 11.12 -20.04
CA PHE A 596 12.64 12.37 -19.38
C PHE A 596 14.00 12.84 -19.89
N ARG A 597 15.06 12.06 -20.15
CA ARG A 597 16.26 12.61 -20.82
C ARG A 597 15.90 13.17 -22.20
N THR A 598 15.05 12.56 -23.00
CA THR A 598 14.74 13.14 -24.32
C THR A 598 13.83 14.37 -24.23
N ARG A 599 12.98 14.52 -23.21
CA ARG A 599 12.16 15.73 -23.02
C ARG A 599 12.75 16.77 -22.07
N THR A 600 13.30 16.35 -20.94
CA THR A 600 14.09 17.14 -19.98
C THR A 600 15.55 17.31 -20.33
N LEU A 601 16.36 16.45 -21.00
CA LEU A 601 17.61 16.96 -21.62
C LEU A 601 17.30 17.83 -22.83
N VAL A 602 16.20 17.68 -23.56
CA VAL A 602 15.93 18.68 -24.63
C VAL A 602 15.45 20.00 -24.02
N LYS A 603 14.59 19.99 -22.98
CA LYS A 603 14.24 21.20 -22.21
C LYS A 603 15.37 21.72 -21.32
N SER A 604 16.25 20.88 -20.78
CA SER A 604 17.36 21.24 -19.87
C SER A 604 18.69 21.38 -20.58
N LEU A 605 18.90 20.87 -21.80
CA LEU A 605 19.96 21.33 -22.69
C LEU A 605 19.50 22.60 -23.40
N ALA A 606 18.20 22.77 -23.69
CA ALA A 606 17.68 24.07 -24.06
C ALA A 606 17.88 25.04 -22.88
N LEU A 607 17.36 24.76 -21.68
CA LEU A 607 17.52 25.62 -20.49
C LEU A 607 18.96 25.70 -19.95
N SER A 608 19.82 24.67 -20.04
CA SER A 608 21.21 24.75 -19.53
C SER A 608 22.22 25.26 -20.57
N ASN A 609 21.97 25.17 -21.88
CA ASN A 609 22.67 26.02 -22.84
C ASN A 609 22.13 27.47 -22.83
N ILE A 610 20.97 27.71 -22.19
CA ILE A 610 20.34 29.03 -21.99
C ILE A 610 20.58 29.60 -20.56
N ASN A 611 21.24 28.90 -19.63
CA ASN A 611 21.30 29.40 -18.23
C ASN A 611 22.68 29.72 -17.64
N ASN A 612 23.81 29.38 -18.27
CA ASN A 612 25.12 29.83 -17.75
C ASN A 612 25.91 30.76 -18.68
N THR A 613 25.68 30.70 -19.98
CA THR A 613 26.24 31.65 -20.97
C THR A 613 25.25 32.77 -21.29
N VAL A 614 23.96 32.45 -21.29
CA VAL A 614 22.87 33.39 -21.53
C VAL A 614 22.52 34.20 -20.28
N PHE A 615 22.73 33.74 -19.04
CA PHE A 615 22.54 34.60 -17.86
C PHE A 615 23.47 35.83 -17.85
N MET A 616 24.72 35.70 -18.34
CA MET A 616 25.66 36.83 -18.44
C MET A 616 25.50 37.64 -19.74
N PHE A 617 25.04 37.01 -20.82
CA PHE A 617 24.74 37.66 -22.11
C PHE A 617 23.41 38.43 -22.05
N ASP A 618 22.37 37.85 -21.45
CA ASP A 618 21.07 38.49 -21.18
C ASP A 618 21.19 39.59 -20.13
N ASN A 619 22.13 39.53 -19.19
CA ASN A 619 22.34 40.67 -18.27
C ASN A 619 23.00 41.86 -18.99
N ARG A 620 23.75 41.64 -20.08
CA ARG A 620 24.30 42.71 -20.93
C ARG A 620 23.33 43.15 -22.03
N ILE A 621 22.54 42.23 -22.60
CA ILE A 621 21.47 42.53 -23.54
C ILE A 621 20.28 43.19 -22.84
N SER A 622 19.93 42.81 -21.61
CA SER A 622 18.91 43.49 -20.81
C SER A 622 19.37 44.90 -20.49
N LYS A 623 20.64 45.13 -20.11
CA LYS A 623 21.19 46.48 -19.94
C LYS A 623 21.19 47.28 -21.25
N TYR A 624 21.49 46.66 -22.39
CA TYR A 624 21.41 47.30 -23.71
C TYR A 624 19.95 47.62 -24.10
N ASN A 625 19.01 46.70 -23.90
CA ASN A 625 17.59 46.86 -24.22
C ASN A 625 16.90 47.84 -23.26
N ILE A 626 17.26 47.84 -21.96
CA ILE A 626 16.82 48.83 -20.97
C ILE A 626 17.38 50.20 -21.33
N SER A 627 18.65 50.30 -21.72
CA SER A 627 19.25 51.57 -22.19
C SER A 627 18.57 52.08 -23.46
N LYS A 628 18.28 51.19 -24.43
CA LYS A 628 17.54 51.51 -25.67
C LYS A 628 16.09 51.91 -25.39
N PHE A 629 15.38 51.17 -24.54
CA PHE A 629 14.01 51.45 -24.11
C PHE A 629 13.93 52.77 -23.33
N ASN A 630 14.87 53.03 -22.42
CA ASN A 630 14.96 54.30 -21.71
C ASN A 630 15.25 55.47 -22.67
N ASN A 631 16.04 55.26 -23.72
CA ASN A 631 16.28 56.27 -24.76
C ASN A 631 15.02 56.53 -25.62
N GLU A 632 14.25 55.49 -25.94
CA GLU A 632 12.96 55.60 -26.64
C GLU A 632 11.89 56.32 -25.78
N LEU A 633 11.80 55.99 -24.50
CA LEU A 633 10.95 56.69 -23.51
C LEU A 633 11.38 58.14 -23.30
N LEU A 634 12.68 58.41 -23.24
CA LEU A 634 13.20 59.78 -23.13
C LEU A 634 12.85 60.62 -24.36
N ASN A 635 12.88 60.02 -25.56
CA ASN A 635 12.42 60.66 -26.78
C ASN A 635 10.91 60.95 -26.71
N GLN A 636 10.09 59.99 -26.27
CA GLN A 636 8.64 60.20 -26.07
C GLN A 636 8.36 61.30 -25.03
N PHE A 637 9.01 61.29 -23.87
CA PHE A 637 8.83 62.34 -22.86
C PHE A 637 9.27 63.73 -23.33
N TYR A 638 10.27 63.81 -24.21
CA TYR A 638 10.66 65.05 -24.85
C TYR A 638 9.61 65.51 -25.88
N PHE A 639 9.11 64.62 -26.74
CA PHE A 639 8.03 64.94 -27.70
C PHE A 639 6.71 65.30 -27.01
N GLU A 640 6.44 64.74 -25.82
CA GLU A 640 5.31 65.11 -24.96
C GLU A 640 5.58 66.37 -24.10
N ASN A 641 6.70 67.07 -24.31
CA ASN A 641 7.12 68.28 -23.59
C ASN A 641 7.22 68.14 -22.05
N LYS A 642 7.46 66.95 -21.52
CA LYS A 642 7.56 66.69 -20.08
C LYS A 642 8.97 66.89 -19.49
N ILE A 643 10.00 67.15 -20.31
CA ILE A 643 11.41 67.31 -19.88
C ILE A 643 12.08 68.49 -20.61
N LYS A 644 12.88 69.30 -19.89
CA LYS A 644 13.65 70.43 -20.47
C LYS A 644 14.78 69.93 -21.38
N PHE A 645 15.00 70.60 -22.52
CA PHE A 645 15.95 70.20 -23.59
C PHE A 645 17.38 69.91 -23.10
N ASN A 646 17.91 70.70 -22.16
CA ASN A 646 19.26 70.50 -21.63
C ASN A 646 19.40 69.17 -20.84
N GLN A 647 18.37 68.78 -20.08
CA GLN A 647 18.37 67.50 -19.34
C GLN A 647 18.21 66.31 -20.30
N TYR A 648 17.37 66.46 -21.33
CA TYR A 648 17.22 65.47 -22.41
C TYR A 648 18.54 65.20 -23.13
N LYS A 649 19.28 66.26 -23.51
CA LYS A 649 20.55 66.14 -24.25
C LYS A 649 21.63 65.41 -23.45
N VAL A 650 21.73 65.65 -22.14
CA VAL A 650 22.69 64.98 -21.24
C VAL A 650 22.36 63.49 -21.09
N LEU A 651 21.09 63.15 -20.83
CA LEU A 651 20.66 61.76 -20.66
C LEU A 651 20.76 60.95 -21.96
N LYS A 652 20.41 61.55 -23.10
CA LYS A 652 20.54 60.92 -24.42
C LYS A 652 22.00 60.60 -24.78
N ASN A 653 22.94 61.52 -24.49
CA ASN A 653 24.36 61.29 -24.74
C ASN A 653 24.95 60.21 -23.81
N LYS A 654 24.50 60.15 -22.55
CA LYS A 654 24.94 59.12 -21.60
C LYS A 654 24.51 57.71 -22.03
N TRP A 655 23.23 57.53 -22.39
CA TRP A 655 22.72 56.20 -22.75
C TRP A 655 23.10 55.74 -24.17
N SER A 656 23.32 56.67 -25.11
CA SER A 656 23.83 56.32 -26.44
C SER A 656 25.32 55.94 -26.43
N SER A 657 26.13 56.56 -25.58
CA SER A 657 27.55 56.21 -25.44
C SER A 657 27.73 54.83 -24.80
N GLU A 658 27.03 54.55 -23.69
CA GLU A 658 27.06 53.25 -23.00
C GLU A 658 26.66 52.08 -23.92
N SER A 659 25.60 52.25 -24.71
CA SER A 659 25.13 51.21 -25.64
C SER A 659 26.11 50.95 -26.81
N SER A 660 26.81 51.97 -27.30
CA SER A 660 27.78 51.82 -28.39
C SER A 660 29.09 51.13 -27.96
N ILE A 661 29.56 51.40 -26.73
CA ILE A 661 30.77 50.82 -26.15
C ILE A 661 30.57 49.32 -25.96
N ILE A 662 29.44 48.94 -25.34
CA ILE A 662 29.08 47.54 -25.08
C ILE A 662 28.99 46.74 -26.39
N TYR A 663 28.47 47.36 -27.46
CA TYR A 663 28.37 46.71 -28.78
C TYR A 663 29.73 46.50 -29.46
N LYS A 664 30.65 47.50 -29.39
CA LYS A 664 31.99 47.39 -29.97
C LYS A 664 32.86 46.34 -29.27
N GLU A 665 32.75 46.22 -27.95
CA GLU A 665 33.43 45.19 -27.16
C GLU A 665 32.93 43.78 -27.49
N LEU A 666 31.62 43.61 -27.66
CA LEU A 666 31.04 42.32 -28.04
C LEU A 666 31.48 41.85 -29.44
N LYS A 667 31.70 42.79 -30.36
CA LYS A 667 32.10 42.49 -31.75
C LYS A 667 33.58 42.14 -31.87
N THR A 668 34.45 42.82 -31.11
CA THR A 668 35.89 42.58 -31.09
C THR A 668 36.22 41.23 -30.44
N LEU A 669 35.62 40.92 -29.29
CA LEU A 669 35.79 39.63 -28.61
C LEU A 669 35.38 38.43 -29.48
N LYS A 670 34.29 38.54 -30.23
CA LYS A 670 33.86 37.49 -31.19
C LYS A 670 34.87 37.27 -32.32
N LYS A 671 35.50 38.34 -32.81
CA LYS A 671 36.42 38.30 -33.96
C LYS A 671 37.77 37.70 -33.59
N GLU A 672 38.31 38.04 -32.42
CA GLU A 672 39.62 37.55 -31.95
C GLU A 672 39.58 36.06 -31.54
N ALA A 673 38.49 35.64 -30.90
CA ALA A 673 38.27 34.23 -30.54
C ALA A 673 38.20 33.32 -31.78
N PHE A 674 37.55 33.81 -32.86
CA PHE A 674 37.43 33.06 -34.11
C PHE A 674 38.77 32.94 -34.85
N LEU A 675 39.55 34.02 -34.92
CA LEU A 675 40.81 34.07 -35.68
C LEU A 675 41.94 33.24 -35.05
N SER A 676 41.99 33.16 -33.71
CA SER A 676 43.00 32.37 -33.00
C SER A 676 42.83 30.86 -33.22
N VAL A 677 41.58 30.38 -33.20
CA VAL A 677 41.23 28.97 -33.42
C VAL A 677 41.39 28.57 -34.89
N TRP A 678 41.15 29.50 -35.81
CA TRP A 678 41.34 29.29 -37.24
C TRP A 678 42.82 29.17 -37.63
N LYS A 679 43.72 29.94 -37.00
CA LYS A 679 45.17 29.87 -37.29
C LYS A 679 45.82 28.55 -36.87
N GLU A 680 45.39 27.94 -35.75
CA GLU A 680 45.94 26.67 -35.25
C GLU A 680 45.53 25.44 -36.09
N ASN A 681 44.51 25.55 -36.94
CA ASN A 681 43.91 24.42 -37.64
C ASN A 681 43.97 24.53 -39.18
N LYS A 682 44.97 25.22 -39.72
CA LYS A 682 45.11 25.52 -41.16
C LYS A 682 45.30 24.29 -42.08
N ASN A 683 45.76 23.14 -41.57
CA ASN A 683 46.14 21.99 -42.42
C ASN A 683 45.07 20.89 -42.58
N LEU A 684 43.83 21.09 -42.13
CA LEU A 684 42.80 20.05 -42.19
C LEU A 684 41.74 20.35 -43.26
N LYS A 685 41.97 19.82 -44.47
CA LYS A 685 41.25 20.20 -45.71
C LYS A 685 39.80 19.69 -45.87
N ILE A 686 39.21 18.90 -44.97
CA ILE A 686 37.81 18.43 -45.16
C ILE A 686 37.06 18.38 -43.81
N TRP A 687 35.93 19.09 -43.73
CA TRP A 687 35.19 19.31 -42.49
C TRP A 687 33.93 18.44 -42.40
N SER A 688 33.81 17.64 -41.34
CA SER A 688 32.52 17.09 -40.87
C SER A 688 31.86 18.05 -39.88
N TRP A 689 30.52 18.04 -39.80
CA TRP A 689 29.73 18.89 -38.90
C TRP A 689 30.13 18.71 -37.42
N SER A 690 30.52 17.49 -37.04
CA SER A 690 31.07 17.14 -35.73
C SER A 690 32.40 17.84 -35.41
N LYS A 691 33.28 18.03 -36.40
CA LYS A 691 34.54 18.75 -36.23
C LYS A 691 34.34 20.26 -36.08
N ARG A 692 33.29 20.84 -36.71
CA ARG A 692 32.89 22.25 -36.53
C ARG A 692 32.47 22.55 -35.10
N ILE A 693 31.61 21.69 -34.56
CA ILE A 693 31.12 21.81 -33.18
C ILE A 693 32.28 21.64 -32.19
N LYS A 694 33.17 20.67 -32.44
CA LYS A 694 34.33 20.43 -31.59
C LYS A 694 35.29 21.62 -31.56
N LEU A 695 35.52 22.27 -32.70
CA LEU A 695 36.34 23.49 -32.77
C LEU A 695 35.66 24.70 -32.13
N ALA A 696 34.34 24.85 -32.26
CA ALA A 696 33.58 25.91 -31.59
C ALA A 696 33.60 25.75 -30.06
N LEU A 697 33.55 24.51 -29.57
CA LEU A 697 33.68 24.20 -28.14
C LEU A 697 35.10 24.47 -27.64
N GLN A 698 36.13 24.06 -28.39
CA GLN A 698 37.53 24.35 -28.04
C GLN A 698 37.84 25.85 -28.04
N ALA A 699 37.23 26.62 -28.96
CA ALA A 699 37.29 28.08 -28.97
C ALA A 699 36.66 28.70 -27.72
N SER A 700 35.49 28.19 -27.34
CA SER A 700 34.77 28.63 -26.13
C SER A 700 35.56 28.34 -24.86
N ASP A 701 36.18 27.17 -24.76
CA ASP A 701 36.99 26.77 -23.60
C ASP A 701 38.26 27.62 -23.47
N LYS A 702 38.95 27.91 -24.58
CA LYS A 702 40.13 28.80 -24.60
C LYS A 702 39.81 30.24 -24.21
N VAL A 703 38.63 30.73 -24.58
CA VAL A 703 38.14 32.06 -24.15
C VAL A 703 37.85 32.08 -22.65
N SER A 704 37.29 30.98 -22.12
CA SER A 704 37.04 30.86 -20.69
C SER A 704 38.35 30.82 -19.89
N SER A 705 39.35 30.06 -20.33
CA SER A 705 40.62 29.90 -19.60
C SER A 705 41.42 31.20 -19.54
N LYS A 706 41.49 31.94 -20.66
CA LYS A 706 42.14 33.27 -20.71
C LYS A 706 41.46 34.31 -19.81
N TYR A 707 40.15 34.18 -19.60
CA TYR A 707 39.39 35.08 -18.72
C TYR A 707 39.64 34.79 -17.24
N PHE A 708 39.85 33.52 -16.86
CA PHE A 708 40.16 33.12 -15.49
C PHE A 708 41.62 33.37 -15.10
N GLU A 709 42.57 33.33 -16.04
CA GLU A 709 43.96 33.74 -15.79
C GLU A 709 44.04 35.24 -15.41
N ASN A 710 43.32 36.12 -16.12
CA ASN A 710 43.35 37.56 -15.85
C ASN A 710 42.66 37.99 -14.54
N LYS A 711 41.75 37.18 -13.97
CA LYS A 711 41.07 37.51 -12.69
C LYS A 711 41.70 36.90 -11.44
N SER A 712 42.68 36.02 -11.60
CA SER A 712 43.45 35.46 -10.48
C SER A 712 44.43 36.47 -9.84
N ILE A 713 44.72 37.58 -10.53
CA ILE A 713 45.64 38.63 -10.08
C ILE A 713 44.92 39.75 -9.31
N GLU A 714 43.67 40.09 -9.64
CA GLU A 714 42.90 41.15 -8.96
C GLU A 714 42.13 40.69 -7.73
N SER A 715 41.81 39.40 -7.62
CA SER A 715 41.05 38.85 -6.48
C SER A 715 41.83 38.80 -5.16
N ARG A 716 43.15 39.06 -5.17
CA ARG A 716 43.95 39.24 -3.93
C ARG A 716 43.96 40.66 -3.38
N LYS A 717 43.45 41.67 -4.11
CA LYS A 717 43.44 43.08 -3.65
C LYS A 717 42.16 43.52 -2.93
N TYR A 718 41.10 42.71 -2.94
CA TYR A 718 39.81 43.04 -2.33
C TYR A 718 39.52 42.26 -1.02
N ALA A 719 40.51 41.56 -0.47
CA ALA A 719 40.43 40.86 0.80
C ALA A 719 41.15 41.59 1.97
N SER A 720 41.53 42.85 1.74
CA SER A 720 41.91 43.87 2.75
C SER A 720 41.00 45.07 2.57
#